data_AF-H5UVB6-F1
#
_entry.id   AF-H5UVB6-F1
#
_cell.length_a   1.000
_cell.length_b   1.000
_cell.length_c   1.000
_cell.angle_alpha   90.00
_cell.angle_beta   90.00
_cell.angle_gamma   90.00
#
_symmetry.space_group_name_H-M   'P 1'
#
loop_
_entity.id
_entity.type
_entity.pdbx_description
1 polymer ?
#
loop_
_entity_poly.entity_id
_entity_poly.type
_entity_poly.pdbx_seq_one_letter_code
_entity_poly.pdbx_strand_id
1 'polypeptide(L)'
;MTDDFTHDTTPARDDRLQGDSGTAWTDAPESAHLDGTHPEGYGDAALAATHHDLVHDGVVDRDVVDGQIVDGQIVDGQIVEGEIVEGEPVDEVSVLFSAVTGLRDEVAASRLPLETSDAADARRGRTEMLDQFDDYILPRLADIDAPLLAVVGGSTGAGKSTLVNTLARRVVTRSGVLRPTTRACVLVHHPDDAAWFTTPRVLPNLTRLSGAGDNDDPSALRLAAADGLPSGIALLDAPDIDSVVAGNRDLARQLLGAADLWVFVTTAARYADAVPWEMLRRAAERGTSVAIVLDRVPDGASEEIAEHLGGMLVDEGLTNSPVFALEETSLDENGMLPESDVADLRTWLSLLGEDQRARGLVVRRTLDGALDSLEGRVRQLAEASSTQVQTVEQMRAVADVAYAEALEGIAQGMSDGTLLRGEVLARWQEFVGTGEFLRQVEVGFGRLRDRVTAMLKGRPAPATELGEALQSGVADLILAHTEDANATVLKRWRTIPGTEQVLAAHPNLASPPPGFDAEVHRLVRDWQQDLLELVRSEGQDRRTTARVLSMGVNAVGVVLMLVVFSHTMGTLGGAEVGIAGGSAVVAQRLLEAIFGDQAVRTLAAKARARLLERVGDLHAEQKARLTGAVDEIDVDPAQPGRLLDAAATVAVAR
;
A
#
# COMPACT_ATOMS: atom_id res chain seq x y z
N MET A 1 13.06 8.57 -69.63
CA MET A 1 11.85 9.13 -69.01
C MET A 1 12.32 9.81 -67.75
N THR A 2 12.83 11.03 -67.94
CA THR A 2 12.66 12.28 -67.16
C THR A 2 11.78 12.16 -65.90
N ASP A 3 12.04 12.77 -64.74
CA ASP A 3 12.76 13.98 -64.30
C ASP A 3 12.91 13.88 -62.75
N ASP A 4 13.58 14.74 -61.97
CA ASP A 4 14.73 15.64 -62.06
C ASP A 4 14.80 16.39 -60.70
N PHE A 5 15.97 16.93 -60.39
CA PHE A 5 16.31 18.03 -59.47
C PHE A 5 16.39 17.91 -57.93
N THR A 6 17.66 17.82 -57.53
CA THR A 6 18.44 18.49 -56.45
C THR A 6 18.06 19.93 -56.05
N HIS A 7 18.24 20.31 -54.78
CA HIS A 7 19.37 21.17 -54.29
C HIS A 7 19.26 21.59 -52.80
N ASP A 8 20.28 21.18 -52.02
CA ASP A 8 21.30 21.99 -51.30
C ASP A 8 20.98 23.41 -50.76
N THR A 9 21.23 23.63 -49.44
CA THR A 9 22.21 24.57 -48.85
C THR A 9 21.79 25.15 -47.48
N THR A 10 22.66 24.97 -46.47
CA THR A 10 22.76 25.74 -45.21
C THR A 10 23.36 27.15 -45.48
N PRO A 11 23.14 28.18 -44.65
CA PRO A 11 24.11 28.45 -43.57
C PRO A 11 23.57 29.15 -42.31
N ALA A 12 24.42 29.19 -41.28
CA ALA A 12 24.27 29.88 -40.00
C ALA A 12 24.27 31.42 -40.07
N ARG A 13 23.68 32.10 -39.07
CA ARG A 13 24.19 33.37 -38.52
C ARG A 13 23.54 33.79 -37.18
N ASP A 14 24.45 33.98 -36.23
CA ASP A 14 24.54 34.94 -35.12
C ASP A 14 23.74 36.24 -35.29
N ASP A 15 23.06 36.74 -34.24
CA ASP A 15 23.42 38.03 -33.63
C ASP A 15 22.70 38.33 -32.29
N ARG A 16 23.39 39.14 -31.50
CA ARG A 16 23.14 39.60 -30.13
C ARG A 16 22.19 40.82 -30.05
N LEU A 17 22.02 41.30 -28.80
CA LEU A 17 21.61 42.64 -28.30
C LEU A 17 20.10 42.72 -27.92
N GLN A 18 19.65 43.32 -26.81
CA GLN A 18 20.21 44.18 -25.75
C GLN A 18 19.08 44.44 -24.73
N GLY A 19 19.39 44.75 -23.45
CA GLY A 19 18.53 45.67 -22.67
C GLY A 19 18.20 45.40 -21.19
N ASP A 20 19.20 45.54 -20.31
CA ASP A 20 19.24 46.47 -19.16
C ASP A 20 18.34 46.36 -17.88
N SER A 21 18.91 46.91 -16.79
CA SER A 21 18.49 47.08 -15.39
C SER A 21 18.73 45.88 -14.45
N GLY A 22 19.40 45.96 -13.30
CA GLY A 22 20.06 47.06 -12.60
C GLY A 22 20.16 46.73 -11.10
N THR A 23 21.35 46.95 -10.51
CA THR A 23 21.65 47.25 -9.08
C THR A 23 21.47 46.19 -7.96
N ALA A 24 22.58 45.56 -7.59
CA ALA A 24 23.41 45.84 -6.39
C ALA A 24 22.80 45.92 -4.96
N TRP A 25 23.27 44.98 -4.11
CA TRP A 25 23.75 45.07 -2.71
C TRP A 25 22.84 45.64 -1.61
N THR A 26 22.57 44.88 -0.53
CA THR A 26 23.24 44.99 0.81
C THR A 26 22.51 44.22 1.93
N ASP A 27 23.35 43.64 2.78
CA ASP A 27 23.30 43.48 4.25
C ASP A 27 22.37 42.50 4.98
N ALA A 28 23.06 41.48 5.53
CA ALA A 28 22.76 40.79 6.77
C ALA A 28 22.98 41.70 8.01
N PRO A 29 22.38 41.40 9.17
CA PRO A 29 22.77 42.00 10.44
C PRO A 29 23.70 41.12 11.27
N GLU A 30 24.61 41.83 11.93
CA GLU A 30 25.73 41.43 12.79
C GLU A 30 25.33 41.12 14.25
N SER A 31 26.01 40.10 14.80
CA SER A 31 26.69 40.03 16.11
C SER A 31 25.99 40.29 17.46
N ALA A 32 26.31 39.41 18.41
CA ALA A 32 26.64 39.79 19.79
C ALA A 32 27.86 38.99 20.27
N HIS A 33 28.87 39.72 20.72
CA HIS A 33 30.17 39.30 21.24
C HIS A 33 30.13 38.63 22.62
N LEU A 34 31.24 37.94 22.95
CA LEU A 34 32.09 37.99 24.17
C LEU A 34 32.73 36.60 24.34
N ASP A 35 33.98 36.37 24.72
CA ASP A 35 35.20 37.13 25.01
C ASP A 35 36.32 36.06 25.09
N GLY A 36 37.56 36.43 24.82
CA GLY A 36 38.69 35.51 24.64
C GLY A 36 39.24 34.89 25.92
N THR A 37 40.04 33.83 25.75
CA THR A 37 41.47 33.76 26.13
C THR A 37 41.97 32.30 26.12
N HIS A 38 42.97 32.04 25.27
CA HIS A 38 44.02 31.03 25.46
C HIS A 38 45.31 31.83 25.73
N PRO A 39 46.43 31.29 26.31
CA PRO A 39 47.02 30.03 25.87
C PRO A 39 47.91 29.25 26.91
N GLU A 40 48.50 28.17 26.40
CA GLU A 40 49.78 27.51 26.77
C GLU A 40 49.80 26.36 27.79
N GLY A 41 50.44 25.25 27.39
CA GLY A 41 51.12 24.33 28.30
C GLY A 41 51.27 22.87 27.86
N TYR A 42 52.32 22.57 27.08
CA TYR A 42 53.20 21.38 27.11
C TYR A 42 52.69 19.98 27.53
N GLY A 43 53.11 18.95 26.77
CA GLY A 43 53.70 17.75 27.38
C GLY A 43 53.24 16.38 26.86
N ASP A 44 53.93 15.90 25.83
CA ASP A 44 54.48 14.56 25.57
C ASP A 44 54.09 13.30 26.41
N ALA A 45 54.14 12.16 25.69
CA ALA A 45 54.41 10.78 26.11
C ALA A 45 53.30 9.87 26.72
N ALA A 46 52.91 8.89 25.87
CA ALA A 46 53.07 7.44 26.04
C ALA A 46 52.60 6.67 27.30
N LEU A 47 51.84 5.60 26.99
CA LEU A 47 51.85 4.24 27.56
C LEU A 47 51.45 3.99 29.03
N ALA A 48 50.66 2.92 29.14
CA ALA A 48 50.58 1.92 30.21
C ALA A 48 49.36 1.97 31.15
N ALA A 49 48.71 0.81 31.17
CA ALA A 49 47.60 0.39 32.02
C ALA A 49 47.92 0.42 33.51
N THR A 50 46.92 0.67 34.37
CA THR A 50 46.73 -0.11 35.62
C THR A 50 45.32 0.04 36.21
N HIS A 51 44.91 -1.05 36.88
CA HIS A 51 43.70 -1.33 37.65
C HIS A 51 43.47 -0.48 38.93
N HIS A 52 42.21 -0.55 39.44
CA HIS A 52 41.69 -0.23 40.80
C HIS A 52 41.54 1.28 41.14
N ASP A 53 40.50 1.80 41.81
CA ASP A 53 39.40 1.22 42.60
C ASP A 53 38.31 2.30 42.89
N LEU A 54 37.07 1.85 43.11
CA LEU A 54 35.99 2.36 44.00
C LEU A 54 35.64 3.87 44.11
N VAL A 55 34.39 4.23 43.74
CA VAL A 55 33.46 5.02 44.60
C VAL A 55 32.01 4.55 44.37
N HIS A 56 31.34 4.13 45.45
CA HIS A 56 29.90 3.88 45.61
C HIS A 56 29.07 5.18 45.54
N ASP A 57 27.87 5.16 44.95
CA ASP A 57 26.58 5.26 45.68
C ASP A 57 25.34 5.16 44.76
N GLY A 58 24.23 4.61 45.27
CA GLY A 58 22.88 4.75 44.68
C GLY A 58 22.20 3.49 44.12
N VAL A 59 21.95 2.47 44.96
CA VAL A 59 21.04 1.35 44.65
C VAL A 59 19.58 1.75 44.93
N VAL A 60 18.68 1.49 43.97
CA VAL A 60 17.23 1.38 44.21
C VAL A 60 16.84 -0.09 44.07
N ASP A 61 16.12 -0.59 45.07
CA ASP A 61 15.67 -1.97 45.32
C ASP A 61 15.35 -2.81 44.06
N ARG A 62 16.02 -3.95 43.95
CA ARG A 62 15.60 -5.13 43.18
C ARG A 62 15.51 -6.28 44.17
N ASP A 63 14.33 -6.91 44.29
CA ASP A 63 14.25 -8.27 44.83
C ASP A 63 14.94 -9.21 43.83
N VAL A 64 16.17 -9.61 44.14
CA VAL A 64 16.93 -10.66 43.45
C VAL A 64 16.95 -11.87 44.38
N VAL A 65 16.42 -13.00 43.92
CA VAL A 65 16.64 -14.30 44.56
C VAL A 65 17.69 -15.04 43.74
N ASP A 66 18.82 -15.35 44.39
CA ASP A 66 19.97 -16.07 43.84
C ASP A 66 19.56 -17.47 43.34
N GLY A 67 19.60 -17.67 42.02
CA GLY A 67 19.66 -19.00 41.40
C GLY A 67 21.12 -19.38 41.16
N GLN A 68 21.60 -20.46 41.78
CA GLN A 68 22.90 -21.04 41.45
C GLN A 68 22.85 -21.76 40.09
N ILE A 69 23.82 -21.44 39.23
CA ILE A 69 24.06 -22.12 37.96
C ILE A 69 24.67 -23.50 38.24
N VAL A 70 23.98 -24.56 37.81
CA VAL A 70 24.56 -25.89 37.61
C VAL A 70 24.26 -26.27 36.16
N ASP A 71 25.31 -26.46 35.35
CA ASP A 71 25.25 -26.85 33.93
C ASP A 71 24.46 -25.94 32.96
N GLY A 72 24.51 -24.61 33.18
CA GLY A 72 24.24 -23.64 32.11
C GLY A 72 22.79 -23.40 31.69
N GLN A 73 21.80 -23.72 32.53
CA GLN A 73 20.38 -23.40 32.27
C GLN A 73 19.74 -22.64 33.45
N ILE A 74 18.91 -21.64 33.14
CA ILE A 74 18.03 -20.94 34.10
C ILE A 74 16.61 -21.48 33.88
N VAL A 75 15.95 -21.93 34.95
CA VAL A 75 14.57 -22.43 34.91
C VAL A 75 13.64 -21.33 35.42
N ASP A 76 12.65 -20.93 34.63
CA ASP A 76 11.56 -20.08 35.12
C ASP A 76 10.45 -20.98 35.72
N GLY A 77 10.23 -20.89 37.03
CA GLY A 77 9.29 -21.75 37.72
C GLY A 77 8.92 -21.25 39.12
N GLN A 78 7.63 -21.36 39.47
CA GLN A 78 7.15 -21.14 40.84
C GLN A 78 7.42 -22.38 41.70
N ILE A 79 7.98 -22.15 42.89
CA ILE A 79 8.10 -23.19 43.93
C ILE A 79 6.72 -23.42 44.54
N VAL A 80 6.14 -24.61 44.34
CA VAL A 80 5.02 -25.11 45.14
C VAL A 80 5.45 -26.40 45.82
N GLU A 81 5.48 -26.40 47.15
CA GLU A 81 5.75 -27.57 48.01
C GLU A 81 7.08 -28.33 47.78
N GLY A 82 8.12 -27.66 47.28
CA GLY A 82 9.49 -28.19 47.35
C GLY A 82 9.83 -29.32 46.37
N GLU A 83 8.99 -29.56 45.37
CA GLU A 83 9.30 -30.42 44.22
C GLU A 83 9.50 -29.55 42.96
N ILE A 84 10.65 -29.69 42.30
CA ILE A 84 10.88 -29.14 40.96
C ILE A 84 10.12 -30.06 39.99
N VAL A 85 9.03 -29.56 39.41
CA VAL A 85 8.43 -30.19 38.24
C VAL A 85 9.36 -29.88 37.08
N GLU A 86 9.93 -30.91 36.44
CA GLU A 86 10.73 -30.79 35.22
C GLU A 86 9.95 -29.97 34.17
N GLY A 87 10.34 -28.71 33.98
CA GLY A 87 10.07 -28.00 32.74
C GLY A 87 11.11 -28.46 31.73
N GLU A 88 10.67 -28.96 30.57
CA GLU A 88 11.60 -29.23 29.48
C GLU A 88 12.35 -27.94 29.14
N PRO A 89 13.68 -27.99 28.93
CA PRO A 89 14.43 -26.82 28.50
C PRO A 89 13.84 -26.32 27.19
N VAL A 90 13.26 -25.12 27.24
CA VAL A 90 12.78 -24.44 26.04
C VAL A 90 14.03 -24.06 25.25
N ASP A 91 14.29 -24.79 24.18
CA ASP A 91 15.38 -24.46 23.27
C ASP A 91 15.08 -23.09 22.64
N GLU A 92 15.78 -22.04 23.09
CA GLU A 92 15.62 -20.65 22.62
C GLU A 92 15.66 -20.58 21.09
N VAL A 93 16.50 -21.41 20.45
CA VAL A 93 16.60 -21.50 18.99
C VAL A 93 15.31 -22.04 18.39
N SER A 94 14.66 -23.01 19.02
CA SER A 94 13.38 -23.57 18.56
C SER A 94 12.22 -22.58 18.66
N VAL A 95 12.23 -21.72 19.70
CA VAL A 95 11.23 -20.65 19.87
C VAL A 95 11.43 -19.59 18.81
N LEU A 96 12.66 -19.12 18.62
CA LEU A 96 12.99 -18.15 17.59
C LEU A 96 12.69 -18.69 16.19
N PHE A 97 13.05 -19.93 15.90
CA PHE A 97 12.73 -20.59 14.63
C PHE A 97 11.21 -20.61 14.37
N SER A 98 10.42 -20.95 15.38
CA SER A 98 8.96 -20.98 15.29
C SER A 98 8.37 -19.59 15.08
N ALA A 99 8.87 -18.58 15.81
CA ALA A 99 8.44 -17.19 15.67
C ALA A 99 8.76 -16.63 14.27
N VAL A 100 9.97 -16.87 13.77
CA VAL A 100 10.40 -16.44 12.43
C VAL A 100 9.59 -17.16 11.35
N THR A 101 9.29 -18.45 11.52
CA THR A 101 8.41 -19.19 10.60
C THR A 101 7.01 -18.57 10.57
N GLY A 102 6.44 -18.22 11.74
CA GLY A 102 5.15 -17.54 11.82
C GLY A 102 5.13 -16.18 11.12
N LEU A 103 6.19 -15.37 11.31
CA LEU A 103 6.32 -14.10 10.61
C LEU A 103 6.45 -14.29 9.09
N ARG A 104 7.26 -15.25 8.66
CA ARG A 104 7.42 -15.60 7.24
C ARG A 104 6.08 -15.97 6.61
N ASP A 105 5.25 -16.75 7.31
CA ASP A 105 3.95 -17.18 6.81
C ASP A 105 2.94 -16.03 6.75
N GLU A 106 2.93 -15.10 7.70
CA GLU A 106 2.11 -13.87 7.61
C GLU A 106 2.56 -12.96 6.46
N VAL A 107 3.87 -12.79 6.27
CA VAL A 107 4.42 -12.07 5.11
C VAL A 107 4.02 -12.76 3.80
N ALA A 108 4.07 -14.10 3.74
CA ALA A 108 3.67 -14.88 2.58
C ALA A 108 2.17 -14.77 2.30
N ALA A 109 1.33 -14.76 3.34
CA ALA A 109 -0.12 -14.62 3.22
C ALA A 109 -0.55 -13.19 2.83
N SER A 110 0.30 -12.18 3.10
CA SER A 110 -0.05 -10.78 2.86
C SER A 110 -0.36 -10.46 1.39
N ARG A 111 -1.40 -9.67 1.17
CA ARG A 111 -1.87 -9.20 -0.16
C ARG A 111 -2.01 -7.69 -0.19
N LEU A 112 -1.74 -7.12 -1.37
CA LEU A 112 -1.84 -5.70 -1.68
C LEU A 112 -2.53 -5.56 -3.04
N PRO A 113 -3.85 -5.75 -3.14
CA PRO A 113 -4.54 -5.83 -4.44
C PRO A 113 -4.68 -4.48 -5.17
N LEU A 114 -4.77 -3.36 -4.46
CA LEU A 114 -4.94 -2.03 -5.06
C LEU A 114 -3.61 -1.41 -5.46
N GLU A 115 -3.60 -0.64 -6.56
CA GLU A 115 -2.43 0.12 -7.02
C GLU A 115 -2.31 1.46 -6.29
N THR A 116 -2.18 1.41 -4.96
CA THR A 116 -1.81 2.57 -4.15
C THR A 116 -0.36 2.97 -4.45
N SER A 117 0.03 4.20 -4.10
CA SER A 117 1.37 4.73 -4.40
C SER A 117 2.52 3.91 -3.82
N ASP A 118 2.28 3.19 -2.73
CA ASP A 118 3.21 2.34 -1.99
C ASP A 118 3.14 0.85 -2.39
N ALA A 119 2.10 0.42 -3.13
CA ALA A 119 1.83 -0.99 -3.37
C ALA A 119 2.95 -1.69 -4.15
N ALA A 120 3.47 -1.06 -5.20
CA ALA A 120 4.54 -1.64 -6.01
C ALA A 120 5.83 -1.86 -5.21
N ASP A 121 6.16 -0.94 -4.31
CA ASP A 121 7.37 -0.98 -3.48
C ASP A 121 7.20 -2.01 -2.37
N ALA A 122 6.05 -2.02 -1.70
CA ALA A 122 5.73 -3.00 -0.66
C ALA A 122 5.65 -4.44 -1.21
N ARG A 123 5.14 -4.66 -2.43
CA ARG A 123 5.18 -5.98 -3.09
C ARG A 123 6.61 -6.45 -3.37
N ARG A 124 7.50 -5.54 -3.79
CA ARG A 124 8.94 -5.89 -3.96
C ARG A 124 9.59 -6.20 -2.61
N GLY A 125 9.38 -5.35 -1.60
CA GLY A 125 9.90 -5.57 -0.25
C GLY A 125 9.41 -6.89 0.36
N ARG A 126 8.14 -7.26 0.14
CA ARG A 126 7.57 -8.57 0.52
C ARG A 126 8.34 -9.73 -0.11
N THR A 127 8.58 -9.70 -1.41
CA THR A 127 9.36 -10.75 -2.10
C THR A 127 10.78 -10.83 -1.54
N GLU A 128 11.46 -9.68 -1.37
CA GLU A 128 12.82 -9.65 -0.84
C GLU A 128 12.92 -10.16 0.60
N MET A 129 11.90 -9.95 1.43
CA MET A 129 11.81 -10.53 2.78
C MET A 129 11.61 -12.04 2.73
N LEU A 130 10.71 -12.54 1.87
CA LEU A 130 10.50 -13.98 1.69
C LEU A 130 11.77 -14.68 1.22
N ASP A 131 12.47 -14.09 0.25
CA ASP A 131 13.77 -14.61 -0.21
C ASP A 131 14.78 -14.64 0.96
N GLN A 132 14.83 -13.61 1.80
CA GLN A 132 15.73 -13.58 2.95
C GLN A 132 15.37 -14.61 4.05
N PHE A 133 14.08 -14.84 4.29
CA PHE A 133 13.63 -15.90 5.20
C PHE A 133 14.03 -17.28 4.69
N ASP A 134 13.74 -17.56 3.42
CA ASP A 134 13.85 -18.89 2.83
C ASP A 134 15.31 -19.24 2.45
N ASP A 135 16.11 -18.27 1.99
CA ASP A 135 17.48 -18.51 1.54
C ASP A 135 18.53 -18.38 2.66
N TYR A 136 18.23 -17.67 3.76
CA TYR A 136 19.19 -17.41 4.84
C TYR A 136 18.67 -17.72 6.25
N ILE A 137 17.66 -16.98 6.73
CA ILE A 137 17.33 -16.93 8.16
C ILE A 137 16.85 -18.30 8.66
N LEU A 138 15.87 -18.92 7.98
CA LEU A 138 15.33 -20.22 8.38
C LEU A 138 16.36 -21.36 8.20
N PRO A 139 17.08 -21.48 7.07
CA PRO A 139 18.15 -22.47 6.94
C PRO A 139 19.22 -22.37 8.03
N ARG A 140 19.57 -21.14 8.43
CA ARG A 140 20.62 -20.88 9.41
C ARG A 140 20.14 -21.11 10.85
N LEU A 141 18.91 -20.74 11.18
CA LEU A 141 18.29 -21.08 12.48
C LEU A 141 18.11 -22.59 12.66
N ALA A 142 17.83 -23.32 11.58
CA ALA A 142 17.66 -24.77 11.64
C ALA A 142 18.96 -25.51 12.03
N ASP A 143 20.12 -25.07 11.53
CA ASP A 143 21.42 -25.60 11.98
C ASP A 143 22.48 -24.49 11.95
N ILE A 144 22.68 -23.88 13.12
CA ILE A 144 23.62 -22.78 13.31
C ILE A 144 25.08 -23.21 13.10
N ASP A 145 25.38 -24.50 13.32
CA ASP A 145 26.71 -25.09 13.19
C ASP A 145 27.11 -25.45 11.75
N ALA A 146 26.20 -25.29 10.78
CA ALA A 146 26.51 -25.52 9.37
C ALA A 146 27.70 -24.64 8.92
N PRO A 147 28.50 -25.10 7.93
CA PRO A 147 29.64 -24.33 7.44
C PRO A 147 29.24 -22.90 7.05
N LEU A 148 30.15 -21.96 7.25
CA LEU A 148 29.97 -20.56 6.91
C LEU A 148 29.99 -20.41 5.39
N LEU A 149 28.95 -19.79 4.82
CA LEU A 149 28.87 -19.50 3.40
C LEU A 149 29.46 -18.13 3.11
N ALA A 150 30.67 -18.13 2.55
CA ALA A 150 31.36 -16.94 2.09
C ALA A 150 31.11 -16.75 0.60
N VAL A 151 30.32 -15.74 0.23
CA VAL A 151 30.02 -15.43 -1.17
C VAL A 151 31.03 -14.42 -1.68
N VAL A 152 31.74 -14.78 -2.75
CA VAL A 152 32.72 -13.94 -3.43
C VAL A 152 32.02 -13.17 -4.54
N GLY A 153 31.81 -11.88 -4.33
CA GLY A 153 31.09 -10.99 -5.24
C GLY A 153 31.85 -9.70 -5.52
N GLY A 154 31.45 -8.94 -6.54
CA GLY A 154 32.21 -7.78 -6.99
C GLY A 154 32.16 -7.54 -8.49
N SER A 155 32.84 -6.48 -8.94
CA SER A 155 32.75 -5.97 -10.32
C SER A 155 33.28 -6.94 -11.38
N THR A 156 32.84 -6.73 -12.62
CA THR A 156 33.27 -7.50 -13.78
C THR A 156 34.77 -7.35 -13.99
N GLY A 157 35.48 -8.48 -13.98
CA GLY A 157 36.93 -8.53 -14.20
C GLY A 157 37.77 -8.17 -12.97
N ALA A 158 37.17 -8.03 -11.79
CA ALA A 158 37.88 -7.75 -10.54
C ALA A 158 38.71 -8.92 -9.98
N GLY A 159 38.71 -10.09 -10.64
CA GLY A 159 39.55 -11.23 -10.22
C GLY A 159 38.85 -12.29 -9.34
N LYS A 160 37.53 -12.23 -9.12
CA LYS A 160 36.77 -13.18 -8.28
C LYS A 160 37.10 -14.66 -8.52
N SER A 161 36.91 -15.15 -9.75
CA SER A 161 37.15 -16.56 -10.06
C SER A 161 38.63 -16.95 -9.93
N THR A 162 39.55 -16.02 -10.20
CA THR A 162 40.99 -16.21 -9.94
C THR A 162 41.26 -16.36 -8.44
N LEU A 163 40.70 -15.47 -7.62
CA LEU A 163 40.80 -15.54 -6.17
C LEU A 163 40.22 -16.85 -5.61
N VAL A 164 39.03 -17.25 -6.05
CA VAL A 164 38.37 -18.50 -5.64
C VAL A 164 39.24 -19.71 -5.99
N ASN A 165 39.78 -19.78 -7.20
CA ASN A 165 40.65 -20.88 -7.62
C ASN A 165 41.94 -20.96 -6.79
N THR A 166 42.56 -19.81 -6.51
CA THR A 166 43.78 -19.75 -5.68
C THR A 166 43.48 -20.18 -4.26
N LEU A 167 42.40 -19.68 -3.63
CA LEU A 167 42.00 -20.08 -2.27
C LEU A 167 41.64 -21.57 -2.18
N ALA A 168 41.01 -22.12 -3.22
CA ALA A 168 40.71 -23.54 -3.32
C ALA A 168 41.94 -24.42 -3.63
N ARG A 169 43.08 -23.81 -3.99
CA ARG A 169 44.29 -24.45 -4.55
C ARG A 169 43.98 -25.40 -5.71
N ARG A 170 42.94 -25.05 -6.48
CA ARG A 170 42.40 -25.88 -7.55
C ARG A 170 41.59 -25.02 -8.49
N VAL A 171 41.77 -25.24 -9.80
CA VAL A 171 40.90 -24.62 -10.82
C VAL A 171 39.53 -25.28 -10.78
N VAL A 172 38.58 -24.61 -10.14
CA VAL A 172 37.18 -25.05 -9.93
C VAL A 172 36.19 -24.19 -10.71
N THR A 173 36.54 -22.93 -10.96
CA THR A 173 35.79 -21.98 -11.78
C THR A 173 36.67 -21.51 -12.94
N ARG A 174 36.09 -21.20 -14.11
CA ARG A 174 36.87 -20.70 -15.26
C ARG A 174 37.11 -19.20 -15.10
N SER A 175 38.37 -18.79 -14.91
CA SER A 175 38.75 -17.39 -15.11
C SER A 175 38.73 -17.09 -16.62
N GLY A 176 38.04 -16.04 -17.05
CA GLY A 176 37.87 -15.76 -18.48
C GLY A 176 37.76 -14.28 -18.78
N VAL A 177 38.50 -13.83 -19.80
CA VAL A 177 38.60 -12.43 -20.26
C VAL A 177 37.37 -11.97 -21.07
N LEU A 178 36.52 -12.91 -21.51
CA LEU A 178 35.31 -12.62 -22.30
C LEU A 178 34.12 -12.20 -21.41
N ARG A 179 33.63 -10.96 -21.62
CA ARG A 179 32.43 -10.39 -20.98
C ARG A 179 31.16 -10.67 -21.79
N PRO A 180 29.98 -10.64 -21.15
CA PRO A 180 29.58 -11.44 -19.99
C PRO A 180 28.82 -12.67 -20.50
N THR A 181 29.21 -13.87 -20.06
CA THR A 181 28.39 -15.07 -20.28
C THR A 181 27.65 -15.40 -19.00
N THR A 182 26.38 -15.79 -19.11
CA THR A 182 25.63 -16.44 -18.04
C THR A 182 26.40 -17.70 -17.63
N ARG A 183 26.72 -17.87 -16.34
CA ARG A 183 27.50 -19.02 -15.83
C ARG A 183 26.80 -19.58 -14.59
N ALA A 184 26.87 -20.90 -14.43
CA ALA A 184 26.45 -21.55 -13.20
C ALA A 184 27.35 -21.10 -12.03
N CYS A 185 26.76 -20.84 -10.87
CA CYS A 185 27.52 -20.53 -9.66
C CYS A 185 28.32 -21.74 -9.20
N VAL A 186 29.53 -21.51 -8.68
CA VAL A 186 30.38 -22.59 -8.16
C VAL A 186 30.51 -22.44 -6.65
N LEU A 187 29.97 -23.41 -5.90
CA LEU A 187 30.17 -23.54 -4.46
C LEU A 187 31.29 -24.53 -4.21
N VAL A 188 32.39 -24.02 -3.68
CA VAL A 188 33.57 -24.75 -3.28
C VAL A 188 33.48 -25.06 -1.79
N HIS A 189 33.70 -26.31 -1.40
CA HIS A 189 33.64 -26.75 -0.01
C HIS A 189 34.74 -27.77 0.29
N HIS A 190 35.09 -27.95 1.57
CA HIS A 190 35.93 -29.07 1.99
C HIS A 190 35.17 -30.40 1.80
N PRO A 191 35.82 -31.53 1.44
CA PRO A 191 35.12 -32.81 1.26
C PRO A 191 34.31 -33.26 2.49
N ASP A 192 34.80 -32.97 3.70
CA ASP A 192 34.10 -33.33 4.95
C ASP A 192 32.77 -32.59 5.13
N ASP A 193 32.62 -31.43 4.47
CA ASP A 193 31.42 -30.60 4.54
C ASP A 193 30.40 -30.91 3.43
N ALA A 194 30.69 -31.86 2.54
CA ALA A 194 29.87 -32.14 1.36
C ALA A 194 28.39 -32.42 1.70
N ALA A 195 28.12 -33.09 2.82
CA ALA A 195 26.77 -33.43 3.24
C ALA A 195 25.87 -32.20 3.43
N TRP A 196 26.42 -31.04 3.80
CA TRP A 196 25.68 -29.80 4.02
C TRP A 196 25.12 -29.19 2.73
N PHE A 197 25.81 -29.37 1.60
CA PHE A 197 25.51 -28.70 0.34
C PHE A 197 24.81 -29.57 -0.70
N THR A 198 24.82 -30.90 -0.49
CA THR A 198 24.17 -31.87 -1.39
C THR A 198 22.64 -31.81 -1.34
N THR A 199 22.06 -31.26 -0.27
CA THR A 199 20.62 -31.07 -0.10
C THR A 199 20.20 -29.63 -0.49
N PRO A 200 18.91 -29.37 -0.79
CA PRO A 200 18.42 -28.03 -1.13
C PRO A 200 18.31 -27.09 0.09
N ARG A 201 19.05 -27.36 1.17
CA ARG A 201 18.95 -26.59 2.41
C ARG A 201 19.42 -25.13 2.26
N VAL A 202 20.52 -24.92 1.53
CA VAL A 202 21.12 -23.59 1.29
C VAL A 202 20.83 -23.20 -0.15
N LEU A 203 20.20 -22.06 -0.43
CA LEU A 203 19.78 -21.70 -1.80
C LEU A 203 18.90 -22.82 -2.44
N PRO A 204 17.71 -23.12 -1.89
CA PRO A 204 16.81 -24.20 -2.32
C PRO A 204 16.40 -24.11 -3.79
N ASN A 205 16.34 -22.90 -4.33
CA ASN A 205 15.87 -22.62 -5.68
C ASN A 205 16.90 -22.96 -6.78
N LEU A 206 18.14 -23.29 -6.41
CA LEU A 206 19.21 -23.62 -7.36
C LEU A 206 19.39 -25.13 -7.52
N THR A 207 19.29 -25.63 -8.75
CA THR A 207 19.49 -27.05 -9.06
C THR A 207 20.93 -27.46 -8.79
N ARG A 208 21.14 -28.55 -8.04
CA ARG A 208 22.49 -29.05 -7.75
C ARG A 208 23.10 -29.77 -8.95
N LEU A 209 24.29 -29.35 -9.35
CA LEU A 209 25.11 -30.04 -10.34
C LEU A 209 26.34 -30.64 -9.68
N SER A 210 26.51 -31.95 -9.84
CA SER A 210 27.70 -32.69 -9.41
C SER A 210 28.65 -32.88 -10.59
N GLY A 211 29.94 -32.60 -10.39
CA GLY A 211 31.00 -32.88 -11.37
C GLY A 211 31.28 -31.76 -12.37
N ALA A 212 32.26 -31.99 -13.24
CA ALA A 212 32.73 -31.05 -14.26
C ALA A 212 31.96 -31.21 -15.59
N GLY A 213 30.67 -30.89 -15.61
CA GLY A 213 29.89 -30.74 -16.86
C GLY A 213 29.97 -29.33 -17.46
N ASP A 214 29.69 -29.15 -18.75
CA ASP A 214 29.67 -27.83 -19.43
C ASP A 214 28.33 -27.07 -19.27
N ASN A 215 27.48 -27.46 -18.33
CA ASN A 215 26.20 -26.78 -18.13
C ASN A 215 26.41 -25.43 -17.42
N ASP A 216 26.25 -24.34 -18.17
CA ASP A 216 26.34 -22.93 -17.73
C ASP A 216 24.96 -22.37 -17.35
N ASP A 217 24.06 -23.24 -16.87
CA ASP A 217 22.71 -22.86 -16.45
C ASP A 217 22.77 -21.90 -15.23
N PRO A 218 22.24 -20.67 -15.34
CA PRO A 218 22.19 -19.72 -14.22
C PRO A 218 21.33 -20.20 -13.06
N SER A 219 20.42 -21.15 -13.29
CA SER A 219 19.55 -21.73 -12.25
C SER A 219 20.22 -22.90 -11.51
N ALA A 220 21.51 -23.13 -11.74
CA ALA A 220 22.25 -24.23 -11.16
C ALA A 220 23.38 -23.78 -10.22
N LEU A 221 23.53 -24.56 -9.14
CA LEU A 221 24.65 -24.48 -8.20
C LEU A 221 25.56 -25.69 -8.39
N ARG A 222 26.79 -25.45 -8.82
CA ARG A 222 27.80 -26.48 -9.00
C ARG A 222 28.59 -26.69 -7.72
N LEU A 223 28.64 -27.92 -7.24
CA LEU A 223 29.40 -28.28 -6.06
C LEU A 223 30.81 -28.75 -6.47
N ALA A 224 31.84 -28.17 -5.85
CA ALA A 224 33.23 -28.51 -6.06
C ALA A 224 33.94 -28.78 -4.73
N ALA A 225 34.31 -30.04 -4.48
CA ALA A 225 35.12 -30.39 -3.32
C ALA A 225 36.60 -30.02 -3.54
N ALA A 226 37.20 -29.32 -2.57
CA ALA A 226 38.60 -28.93 -2.61
C ALA A 226 39.24 -28.95 -1.20
N ASP A 227 40.25 -29.81 -1.02
CA ASP A 227 41.02 -29.97 0.23
C ASP A 227 41.85 -28.73 0.58
N GLY A 228 42.03 -27.82 -0.38
CA GLY A 228 42.73 -26.55 -0.16
C GLY A 228 41.96 -25.55 0.70
N LEU A 229 40.64 -25.75 0.85
CA LEU A 229 39.77 -24.91 1.67
C LEU A 229 39.67 -25.49 3.09
N PRO A 230 39.73 -24.68 4.16
CA PRO A 230 39.51 -25.17 5.52
C PRO A 230 38.09 -25.74 5.68
N SER A 231 37.96 -26.81 6.47
CA SER A 231 36.65 -27.32 6.90
C SER A 231 35.89 -26.24 7.68
N GLY A 232 34.56 -26.24 7.55
CA GLY A 232 33.68 -25.26 8.22
C GLY A 232 33.47 -23.97 7.43
N ILE A 233 34.02 -23.86 6.21
CA ILE A 233 33.77 -22.75 5.26
C ILE A 233 33.44 -23.32 3.88
N ALA A 234 32.51 -22.67 3.20
CA ALA A 234 32.30 -22.81 1.77
C ALA A 234 32.45 -21.46 1.07
N LEU A 235 33.14 -21.45 -0.08
CA LEU A 235 33.25 -20.29 -0.95
C LEU A 235 32.27 -20.41 -2.11
N LEU A 236 31.50 -19.37 -2.39
CA LEU A 236 30.60 -19.33 -3.54
C LEU A 236 31.05 -18.24 -4.52
N ASP A 237 31.42 -18.64 -5.75
CA ASP A 237 31.75 -17.70 -6.83
C ASP A 237 30.45 -17.14 -7.42
N ALA A 238 30.17 -15.86 -7.14
CA ALA A 238 28.97 -15.18 -7.62
C ALA A 238 29.20 -14.52 -9.00
N PRO A 239 28.16 -14.40 -9.84
CA PRO A 239 28.24 -13.62 -11.07
C PRO A 239 28.54 -12.14 -10.78
N ASP A 240 29.03 -11.45 -11.81
CA ASP A 240 29.37 -10.03 -11.70
C ASP A 240 28.13 -9.17 -11.34
N ILE A 241 28.27 -8.30 -10.34
CA ILE A 241 27.18 -7.42 -9.87
C ILE A 241 26.80 -6.34 -10.90
N ASP A 242 27.76 -5.93 -11.73
CA ASP A 242 27.63 -4.93 -12.80
C ASP A 242 27.37 -5.59 -14.17
N SER A 243 26.97 -6.87 -14.19
CA SER A 243 26.65 -7.58 -15.42
C SER A 243 25.51 -6.88 -16.17
N VAL A 244 25.60 -6.78 -17.51
CA VAL A 244 24.51 -6.24 -18.34
C VAL A 244 23.33 -7.22 -18.42
N VAL A 245 23.55 -8.49 -18.12
CA VAL A 245 22.52 -9.54 -18.11
C VAL A 245 21.70 -9.43 -16.83
N ALA A 246 20.39 -9.15 -16.96
CA ALA A 246 19.50 -8.95 -15.81
C ALA A 246 19.50 -10.16 -14.85
N GLY A 247 19.37 -11.38 -15.38
CA GLY A 247 19.38 -12.60 -14.57
C GLY A 247 20.65 -12.79 -13.74
N ASN A 248 21.81 -12.35 -14.22
CA ASN A 248 23.06 -12.41 -13.44
C ASN A 248 23.03 -11.43 -12.26
N ARG A 249 22.46 -10.23 -12.45
CA ARG A 249 22.31 -9.24 -11.37
C ARG A 249 21.32 -9.72 -10.31
N ASP A 250 20.23 -10.37 -10.74
CA ASP A 250 19.23 -10.93 -9.84
C ASP A 250 19.80 -12.09 -9.02
N LEU A 251 20.56 -12.98 -9.67
CA LEU A 251 21.28 -14.05 -9.00
C LEU A 251 22.32 -13.51 -8.01
N ALA A 252 23.13 -12.51 -8.39
CA ALA A 252 24.09 -11.89 -7.47
C ALA A 252 23.40 -11.28 -6.23
N ARG A 253 22.21 -10.70 -6.40
CA ARG A 253 21.40 -10.17 -5.29
C ARG A 253 20.88 -11.27 -4.38
N GLN A 254 20.41 -12.37 -4.96
CA GLN A 254 19.96 -13.54 -4.21
C GLN A 254 21.11 -14.12 -3.37
N LEU A 255 22.29 -14.29 -3.98
CA LEU A 255 23.46 -14.84 -3.30
C LEU A 255 23.97 -13.93 -2.18
N LEU A 256 23.92 -12.60 -2.35
CA LEU A 256 24.19 -11.67 -1.26
C LEU A 256 23.24 -11.90 -0.08
N GLY A 257 21.95 -12.12 -0.37
CA GLY A 257 20.93 -12.39 0.65
C GLY A 257 21.14 -13.69 1.42
N ALA A 258 21.83 -14.67 0.83
CA ALA A 258 22.12 -15.97 1.44
C ALA A 258 23.47 -16.06 2.18
N ALA A 259 24.32 -15.04 2.06
CA ALA A 259 25.69 -15.07 2.55
C ALA A 259 25.78 -14.82 4.06
N ASP A 260 26.54 -15.65 4.78
CA ASP A 260 26.98 -15.29 6.14
C ASP A 260 28.08 -14.22 6.09
N LEU A 261 28.91 -14.29 5.04
CA LEU A 261 30.02 -13.39 4.76
C LEU A 261 30.04 -13.04 3.28
N TRP A 262 30.06 -11.75 2.97
CA TRP A 262 30.27 -11.25 1.62
C TRP A 262 31.74 -10.84 1.45
N VAL A 263 32.48 -11.58 0.63
CA VAL A 263 33.85 -11.25 0.23
C VAL A 263 33.77 -10.40 -1.03
N PHE A 264 33.78 -9.08 -0.85
CA PHE A 264 33.67 -8.12 -1.93
C PHE A 264 35.03 -7.87 -2.58
N VAL A 265 35.17 -8.29 -3.84
CA VAL A 265 36.39 -8.12 -4.64
C VAL A 265 36.24 -6.93 -5.58
N THR A 266 37.14 -5.96 -5.44
CA THR A 266 37.26 -4.81 -6.34
C THR A 266 38.71 -4.60 -6.73
N THR A 267 38.99 -3.66 -7.63
CA THR A 267 40.37 -3.33 -8.01
C THR A 267 40.76 -1.94 -7.55
N ALA A 268 42.07 -1.68 -7.43
CA ALA A 268 42.62 -0.36 -7.12
C ALA A 268 42.15 0.76 -8.08
N ALA A 269 41.74 0.41 -9.30
CA ALA A 269 41.22 1.37 -10.28
C ALA A 269 39.69 1.58 -10.19
N ARG A 270 38.95 0.74 -9.46
CA ARG A 270 37.47 0.71 -9.46
C ARG A 270 36.84 0.68 -8.07
N TYR A 271 37.63 0.70 -7.00
CA TYR A 271 37.10 0.65 -5.64
C TYR A 271 36.16 1.83 -5.30
N ALA A 272 36.27 2.95 -6.01
CA ALA A 272 35.42 4.12 -5.85
C ALA A 272 34.24 4.20 -6.85
N ASP A 273 33.99 3.16 -7.65
CA ASP A 273 32.89 3.14 -8.63
C ASP A 273 31.53 3.05 -7.92
N ALA A 274 30.55 3.87 -8.35
CA ALA A 274 29.25 3.98 -7.67
C ALA A 274 28.40 2.69 -7.65
N VAL A 275 28.40 1.89 -8.72
CA VAL A 275 27.53 0.69 -8.83
C VAL A 275 27.88 -0.37 -7.78
N PRO A 276 29.16 -0.74 -7.59
CA PRO A 276 29.53 -1.66 -6.51
C PRO A 276 29.19 -1.16 -5.09
N TRP A 277 29.25 0.16 -4.85
CA TRP A 277 28.87 0.75 -3.57
C TRP A 277 27.37 0.61 -3.25
N GLU A 278 26.49 0.65 -4.26
CA GLU A 278 25.06 0.37 -4.03
C GLU A 278 24.84 -1.04 -3.46
N MET A 279 25.63 -2.01 -3.90
CA MET A 279 25.56 -3.39 -3.40
C MET A 279 26.12 -3.52 -1.98
N LEU A 280 27.22 -2.82 -1.67
CA LEU A 280 27.78 -2.76 -0.31
C LEU A 280 26.80 -2.13 0.67
N ARG A 281 26.11 -1.07 0.27
CA ARG A 281 25.05 -0.45 1.08
C ARG A 281 23.91 -1.42 1.35
N ARG A 282 23.45 -2.15 0.32
CA ARG A 282 22.44 -3.22 0.50
C ARG A 282 22.91 -4.33 1.43
N ALA A 283 24.19 -4.70 1.39
CA ALA A 283 24.77 -5.67 2.32
C ALA A 283 24.73 -5.14 3.76
N ALA A 284 25.11 -3.88 3.97
CA ALA A 284 25.05 -3.21 5.26
C ALA A 284 23.61 -3.08 5.80
N GLU A 285 22.66 -2.64 4.96
CA GLU A 285 21.23 -2.53 5.30
C GLU A 285 20.60 -3.89 5.68
N ARG A 286 21.16 -5.00 5.18
CA ARG A 286 20.74 -6.38 5.49
C ARG A 286 21.50 -6.98 6.68
N GLY A 287 22.48 -6.28 7.23
CA GLY A 287 23.32 -6.79 8.31
C GLY A 287 24.34 -7.85 7.88
N THR A 288 24.58 -8.02 6.57
CA THR A 288 25.56 -9.00 6.07
C THR A 288 26.98 -8.60 6.49
N SER A 289 27.73 -9.52 7.10
CA SER A 289 29.15 -9.30 7.38
C SER A 289 29.92 -9.18 6.06
N VAL A 290 30.77 -8.16 5.93
CA VAL A 290 31.54 -7.88 4.70
C VAL A 290 33.04 -7.97 4.96
N ALA A 291 33.78 -8.55 4.03
CA ALA A 291 35.24 -8.47 3.91
C ALA A 291 35.59 -7.91 2.53
N ILE A 292 36.58 -7.02 2.44
CA ILE A 292 36.98 -6.38 1.19
C ILE A 292 38.30 -6.97 0.71
N VAL A 293 38.35 -7.31 -0.57
CA VAL A 293 39.58 -7.69 -1.28
C VAL A 293 39.84 -6.65 -2.35
N LEU A 294 40.93 -5.91 -2.19
CA LEU A 294 41.40 -4.92 -3.13
C LEU A 294 42.48 -5.57 -4.02
N ASP A 295 42.08 -5.98 -5.22
CA ASP A 295 42.94 -6.66 -6.20
C ASP A 295 43.73 -5.65 -7.05
N ARG A 296 44.91 -6.07 -7.53
CA ARG A 296 45.82 -5.32 -8.42
C ARG A 296 46.17 -3.93 -7.90
N VAL A 297 46.63 -3.89 -6.65
CA VAL A 297 47.17 -2.69 -6.03
C VAL A 297 48.56 -2.40 -6.62
N PRO A 298 48.81 -1.20 -7.18
CA PRO A 298 50.14 -0.84 -7.65
C PRO A 298 51.19 -0.87 -6.54
N ASP A 299 52.41 -1.27 -6.87
CA ASP A 299 53.53 -1.30 -5.93
C ASP A 299 53.68 0.04 -5.19
N GLY A 300 53.66 -0.04 -3.85
CA GLY A 300 53.82 1.13 -2.98
C GLY A 300 52.58 2.01 -2.81
N ALA A 301 51.43 1.67 -3.43
CA ALA A 301 50.17 2.41 -3.28
C ALA A 301 49.18 1.76 -2.29
N SER A 302 49.54 0.63 -1.69
CA SER A 302 48.62 -0.17 -0.85
C SER A 302 48.10 0.59 0.36
N GLU A 303 48.98 1.25 1.11
CA GLU A 303 48.60 1.98 2.32
C GLU A 303 47.68 3.17 2.01
N GLU A 304 48.02 3.98 1.00
CA GLU A 304 47.22 5.15 0.58
C GLU A 304 45.81 4.75 0.12
N ILE A 305 45.71 3.72 -0.73
CA ILE A 305 44.41 3.29 -1.28
C ILE A 305 43.58 2.60 -0.20
N ALA A 306 44.19 1.78 0.66
CA ALA A 306 43.50 1.10 1.76
C ALA A 306 42.99 2.11 2.80
N GLU A 307 43.75 3.17 3.11
CA GLU A 307 43.31 4.24 4.02
C GLU A 307 42.12 5.00 3.44
N HIS A 308 42.18 5.41 2.16
CA HIS A 308 41.06 6.09 1.51
C HIS A 308 39.81 5.20 1.43
N LEU A 309 39.96 3.93 1.05
CA LEU A 309 38.87 2.96 1.06
C LEU A 309 38.31 2.75 2.48
N GLY A 310 39.17 2.70 3.50
CA GLY A 310 38.76 2.61 4.91
C GLY A 310 37.86 3.77 5.32
N GLY A 311 38.21 5.00 4.93
CA GLY A 311 37.35 6.18 5.12
C GLY A 311 35.98 6.01 4.47
N MET A 312 35.94 5.57 3.20
CA MET A 312 34.67 5.33 2.49
C MET A 312 33.82 4.23 3.16
N LEU A 313 34.44 3.17 3.67
CA LEU A 313 33.73 2.10 4.39
C LEU A 313 33.13 2.60 5.71
N VAL A 314 33.83 3.49 6.42
CA VAL A 314 33.31 4.12 7.64
C VAL A 314 32.07 4.94 7.32
N ASP A 315 32.10 5.75 6.26
CA ASP A 315 30.98 6.59 5.84
C ASP A 315 29.72 5.77 5.48
N GLU A 316 29.89 4.53 5.01
CA GLU A 316 28.80 3.61 4.66
C GLU A 316 28.45 2.61 5.79
N GLY A 317 28.98 2.81 7.01
CA GLY A 317 28.65 1.98 8.18
C GLY A 317 29.34 0.61 8.23
N LEU A 318 30.37 0.40 7.41
CA LEU A 318 31.14 -0.84 7.27
C LEU A 318 32.49 -0.80 8.03
N THR A 319 32.59 0.00 9.10
CA THR A 319 33.82 0.27 9.87
C THR A 319 34.62 -0.97 10.30
N ASN A 320 33.93 -2.08 10.57
CA ASN A 320 34.55 -3.32 11.07
C ASN A 320 34.91 -4.33 9.97
N SER A 321 34.80 -3.94 8.69
CA SER A 321 35.07 -4.82 7.56
C SER A 321 36.58 -4.95 7.34
N PRO A 322 37.16 -6.16 7.38
CA PRO A 322 38.59 -6.34 7.08
C PRO A 322 38.87 -6.03 5.61
N VAL A 323 40.01 -5.39 5.34
CA VAL A 323 40.49 -5.06 4.00
C VAL A 323 41.78 -5.85 3.73
N PHE A 324 41.78 -6.63 2.65
CA PHE A 324 42.94 -7.39 2.18
C PHE A 324 43.39 -6.81 0.84
N ALA A 325 44.60 -6.23 0.81
CA ALA A 325 45.19 -5.67 -0.41
C ALA A 325 46.08 -6.71 -1.09
N LEU A 326 45.83 -6.96 -2.37
CA LEU A 326 46.62 -7.86 -3.22
C LEU A 326 47.41 -7.01 -4.23
N GLU A 327 48.74 -7.10 -4.18
CA GLU A 327 49.61 -6.39 -5.12
C GLU A 327 49.42 -6.88 -6.57
N GLU A 328 49.66 -6.00 -7.53
CA GLU A 328 49.58 -6.35 -8.95
C GLU A 328 50.71 -7.30 -9.34
N THR A 329 50.36 -8.56 -9.61
CA THR A 329 51.32 -9.64 -9.86
C THR A 329 51.03 -10.41 -11.15
N SER A 330 51.99 -11.22 -11.59
CA SER A 330 51.79 -12.14 -12.70
C SER A 330 51.16 -13.45 -12.22
N LEU A 331 50.13 -13.92 -12.92
CA LEU A 331 49.50 -15.21 -12.65
C LEU A 331 50.39 -16.37 -13.11
N ASP A 332 50.26 -17.52 -12.46
CA ASP A 332 50.95 -18.75 -12.84
C ASP A 332 50.38 -19.39 -14.13
N GLU A 333 50.92 -20.54 -14.53
CA GLU A 333 50.50 -21.27 -15.74
C GLU A 333 49.03 -21.72 -15.72
N ASN A 334 48.42 -21.81 -14.53
CA ASN A 334 47.02 -22.18 -14.33
C ASN A 334 46.12 -20.94 -14.11
N GLY A 335 46.67 -19.72 -14.20
CA GLY A 335 45.95 -18.48 -13.98
C GLY A 335 45.66 -18.19 -12.51
N MET A 336 46.49 -18.69 -11.59
CA MET A 336 46.37 -18.49 -10.14
C MET A 336 47.33 -17.41 -9.64
N LEU A 337 46.92 -16.70 -8.58
CA LEU A 337 47.76 -15.78 -7.82
C LEU A 337 48.86 -16.54 -7.03
N PRO A 338 50.03 -15.92 -6.79
CA PRO A 338 51.03 -16.45 -5.87
C PRO A 338 50.49 -16.68 -4.47
N GLU A 339 50.95 -17.74 -3.81
CA GLU A 339 50.48 -18.16 -2.49
C GLU A 339 50.85 -17.17 -1.36
N SER A 340 51.85 -16.32 -1.58
CA SER A 340 52.24 -15.22 -0.69
C SER A 340 51.18 -14.13 -0.66
N ASP A 341 50.58 -13.83 -1.80
CA ASP A 341 49.78 -12.62 -1.99
C ASP A 341 48.41 -12.80 -1.34
N VAL A 342 47.89 -14.03 -1.34
CA VAL A 342 46.63 -14.40 -0.68
C VAL A 342 46.83 -14.93 0.75
N ALA A 343 48.05 -14.90 1.29
CA ALA A 343 48.39 -15.57 2.54
C ALA A 343 47.57 -15.04 3.74
N ASP A 344 47.38 -13.73 3.84
CA ASP A 344 46.65 -13.10 4.94
C ASP A 344 45.16 -13.44 4.88
N LEU A 345 44.55 -13.31 3.69
CA LEU A 345 43.15 -13.68 3.47
C LEU A 345 42.91 -15.16 3.76
N ARG A 346 43.79 -16.05 3.27
CA ARG A 346 43.69 -17.48 3.55
C ARG A 346 43.84 -17.78 5.03
N THR A 347 44.79 -17.13 5.72
CA THR A 347 45.00 -17.32 7.16
C THR A 347 43.74 -16.91 7.93
N TRP A 348 43.16 -15.77 7.58
CA TRP A 348 41.91 -15.29 8.18
C TRP A 348 40.74 -16.25 7.93
N LEU A 349 40.54 -16.72 6.70
CA LEU A 349 39.52 -17.75 6.40
C LEU A 349 39.81 -19.06 7.15
N SER A 350 41.06 -19.50 7.24
CA SER A 350 41.42 -20.72 7.98
C SER A 350 41.07 -20.60 9.46
N LEU A 351 41.38 -19.45 10.08
CA LEU A 351 40.99 -19.17 11.47
C LEU A 351 39.47 -19.18 11.64
N LEU A 352 38.72 -18.60 10.71
CA LEU A 352 37.25 -18.65 10.74
C LEU A 352 36.69 -20.07 10.55
N GLY A 353 37.36 -20.94 9.80
CA GLY A 353 36.92 -22.33 9.59
C GLY A 353 37.23 -23.23 10.78
N GLU A 354 38.44 -23.10 11.32
CA GLU A 354 38.95 -23.94 12.42
C GLU A 354 38.36 -23.56 13.79
N ASP A 355 38.10 -22.27 14.03
CA ASP A 355 37.53 -21.78 15.30
C ASP A 355 36.00 -21.67 15.22
N GLN A 356 35.30 -22.63 15.85
CA GLN A 356 33.84 -22.63 15.95
C GLN A 356 33.29 -21.36 16.61
N ARG A 357 34.01 -20.74 17.56
CA ARG A 357 33.58 -19.49 18.19
C ARG A 357 33.71 -18.32 17.22
N ALA A 358 34.83 -18.20 16.51
CA ALA A 358 35.02 -17.15 15.51
C ALA A 358 33.96 -17.26 14.40
N ARG A 359 33.72 -18.48 13.91
CA ARG A 359 32.63 -18.77 12.95
C ARG A 359 31.27 -18.35 13.49
N GLY A 360 30.95 -18.79 14.71
CA GLY A 360 29.69 -18.49 15.37
C GLY A 360 29.46 -16.99 15.58
N LEU A 361 30.51 -16.20 15.83
CA LEU A 361 30.41 -14.76 15.96
C LEU A 361 30.03 -14.07 14.64
N VAL A 362 30.60 -14.50 13.51
CA VAL A 362 30.23 -13.96 12.18
C VAL A 362 28.79 -14.33 11.84
N VAL A 363 28.43 -15.60 12.02
CA VAL A 363 27.07 -16.10 11.76
C VAL A 363 26.04 -15.38 12.63
N ARG A 364 26.26 -15.26 13.94
CA ARG A 364 25.33 -14.57 14.85
C ARG A 364 25.20 -13.10 14.50
N ARG A 365 26.30 -12.40 14.23
CA ARG A 365 26.26 -11.00 13.80
C ARG A 365 25.42 -10.82 12.54
N THR A 366 25.63 -11.67 11.53
CA THR A 366 24.87 -11.58 10.27
C THR A 366 23.39 -11.95 10.48
N LEU A 367 23.10 -12.96 11.29
CA LEU A 367 21.74 -13.34 11.65
C LEU A 367 21.00 -12.24 12.44
N ASP A 368 21.65 -11.66 13.46
CA ASP A 368 21.11 -10.57 14.25
C ASP A 368 20.82 -9.34 13.38
N GLY A 369 21.77 -8.96 12.52
CA GLY A 369 21.57 -7.85 11.59
C GLY A 369 20.46 -8.14 10.58
N ALA A 370 20.34 -9.39 10.10
CA ALA A 370 19.23 -9.79 9.26
C ALA A 370 17.89 -9.65 9.98
N LEU A 371 17.78 -10.14 11.22
CA LEU A 371 16.57 -10.06 12.05
C LEU A 371 16.22 -8.61 12.40
N ASP A 372 17.20 -7.77 12.79
CA ASP A 372 17.01 -6.34 13.07
C ASP A 372 16.44 -5.61 11.86
N SER A 373 16.95 -5.93 10.66
CA SER A 373 16.51 -5.30 9.43
C SER A 373 15.08 -5.70 9.00
N LEU A 374 14.52 -6.79 9.53
CA LEU A 374 13.15 -7.21 9.23
C LEU A 374 12.12 -6.30 9.88
N GLU A 375 12.37 -5.80 11.08
CA GLU A 375 11.40 -5.00 11.84
C GLU A 375 10.94 -3.77 11.03
N GLY A 376 11.89 -3.03 10.47
CA GLY A 376 11.60 -1.87 9.63
C GLY A 376 10.83 -2.21 8.36
N ARG A 377 11.15 -3.35 7.72
CA ARG A 377 10.51 -3.77 6.47
C ARG A 377 9.10 -4.33 6.68
N VAL A 378 8.88 -5.08 7.76
CA VAL A 378 7.54 -5.54 8.15
C VAL A 378 6.65 -4.36 8.49
N ARG A 379 7.18 -3.34 9.18
CA ARG A 379 6.45 -2.10 9.44
C ARG A 379 6.03 -1.40 8.14
N GLN A 380 6.93 -1.26 7.17
CA GLN A 380 6.59 -0.69 5.85
C GLN A 380 5.51 -1.50 5.12
N LEU A 381 5.57 -2.84 5.20
CA LEU A 381 4.54 -3.71 4.61
C LEU A 381 3.18 -3.56 5.32
N ALA A 382 3.18 -3.47 6.66
CA ALA A 382 1.98 -3.25 7.46
C ALA A 382 1.37 -1.86 7.21
N GLU A 383 2.19 -0.82 7.02
CA GLU A 383 1.76 0.53 6.62
C GLU A 383 1.08 0.50 5.24
N ALA A 384 1.72 -0.12 4.24
CA ALA A 384 1.12 -0.27 2.91
C ALA A 384 -0.19 -1.08 2.96
N SER A 385 -0.23 -2.14 3.78
CA SER A 385 -1.47 -2.88 4.03
C SER A 385 -2.55 -2.01 4.68
N SER A 386 -2.18 -1.10 5.57
CA SER A 386 -3.11 -0.16 6.20
C SER A 386 -3.65 0.85 5.19
N THR A 387 -2.82 1.32 4.26
CA THR A 387 -3.25 2.16 3.12
C THR A 387 -4.34 1.46 2.29
N GLN A 388 -4.23 0.14 2.06
CA GLN A 388 -5.24 -0.64 1.33
C GLN A 388 -6.58 -0.67 2.08
N VAL A 389 -6.55 -0.95 3.39
CA VAL A 389 -7.74 -0.97 4.25
C VAL A 389 -8.42 0.40 4.26
N GLN A 390 -7.64 1.47 4.48
CA GLN A 390 -8.16 2.84 4.48
C GLN A 390 -8.76 3.23 3.13
N THR A 391 -8.16 2.79 2.02
CA THR A 391 -8.68 3.05 0.67
C THR A 391 -10.05 2.38 0.48
N VAL A 392 -10.19 1.13 0.89
CA VAL A 392 -11.47 0.39 0.87
C VAL A 392 -12.53 1.07 1.74
N GLU A 393 -12.17 1.48 2.96
CA GLU A 393 -13.07 2.21 3.85
C GLU A 393 -13.48 3.56 3.28
N GLN A 394 -12.55 4.30 2.67
CA GLN A 394 -12.82 5.57 2.02
C GLN A 394 -13.80 5.40 0.84
N MET A 395 -13.65 4.35 0.04
CA MET A 395 -14.58 4.05 -1.06
C MET A 395 -16.00 3.81 -0.56
N ARG A 396 -16.16 3.05 0.53
CA ARG A 396 -17.45 2.80 1.19
C ARG A 396 -18.05 4.09 1.76
N ALA A 397 -17.25 4.87 2.47
CA ALA A 397 -17.68 6.14 3.07
C ALA A 397 -18.13 7.16 2.01
N VAL A 398 -17.47 7.22 0.86
CA VAL A 398 -17.87 8.06 -0.27
C VAL A 398 -19.27 7.68 -0.77
N ALA A 399 -19.58 6.39 -0.88
CA ALA A 399 -20.90 5.91 -1.28
C ALA A 399 -21.97 6.24 -0.22
N ASP A 400 -21.66 6.02 1.06
CA ASP A 400 -22.58 6.35 2.15
C ASP A 400 -22.95 7.85 2.16
N VAL A 401 -21.96 8.74 2.05
CA VAL A 401 -22.18 10.19 2.03
C VAL A 401 -22.99 10.62 0.81
N ALA A 402 -22.63 10.16 -0.39
CA ALA A 402 -23.31 10.57 -1.62
C ALA A 402 -24.79 10.16 -1.65
N TYR A 403 -25.13 8.95 -1.19
CA TYR A 403 -26.53 8.51 -1.15
C TYR A 403 -27.32 9.15 -0.01
N ALA A 404 -26.68 9.46 1.13
CA ALA A 404 -27.31 10.26 2.18
C ALA A 404 -27.63 11.68 1.71
N GLU A 405 -26.69 12.35 1.04
CA GLU A 405 -26.88 13.68 0.43
C GLU A 405 -27.98 13.65 -0.64
N ALA A 406 -28.07 12.58 -1.44
CA ALA A 406 -29.12 12.42 -2.45
C ALA A 406 -30.51 12.27 -1.82
N LEU A 407 -30.64 11.48 -0.75
CA LEU A 407 -31.90 11.34 -0.02
C LEU A 407 -32.32 12.65 0.64
N GLU A 408 -31.36 13.40 1.20
CA GLU A 408 -31.61 14.74 1.74
C GLU A 408 -32.03 15.73 0.63
N GLY A 409 -31.36 15.70 -0.53
CA GLY A 409 -31.70 16.49 -1.70
C GLY A 409 -33.12 16.22 -2.20
N ILE A 410 -33.55 14.96 -2.25
CA ILE A 410 -34.94 14.58 -2.57
C ILE A 410 -35.89 15.15 -1.52
N ALA A 411 -35.56 15.00 -0.23
CA ALA A 411 -36.39 15.52 0.85
C ALA A 411 -36.54 17.06 0.77
N GLN A 412 -35.47 17.79 0.47
CA GLN A 412 -35.48 19.25 0.28
C GLN A 412 -36.24 19.64 -1.00
N GLY A 413 -36.02 18.94 -2.12
CA GLY A 413 -36.73 19.15 -3.39
C GLY A 413 -38.25 18.96 -3.27
N MET A 414 -38.68 18.03 -2.41
CA MET A 414 -40.08 17.88 -2.03
C MET A 414 -40.61 19.02 -1.15
N SER A 415 -39.75 19.74 -0.43
CA SER A 415 -40.14 20.80 0.53
C SER A 415 -40.26 22.18 -0.12
N ASP A 416 -39.35 22.48 -1.06
CA ASP A 416 -39.08 23.84 -1.50
C ASP A 416 -39.90 24.25 -2.74
N GLY A 417 -40.71 23.33 -3.27
CA GLY A 417 -41.56 23.59 -4.45
C GLY A 417 -40.76 23.96 -5.71
N THR A 418 -39.45 23.71 -5.73
CA THR A 418 -38.55 23.94 -6.88
C THR A 418 -38.94 23.05 -8.07
N LEU A 419 -39.50 21.87 -7.81
CA LEU A 419 -40.22 21.02 -8.77
C LEU A 419 -41.30 21.77 -9.58
N LEU A 420 -41.94 22.78 -8.98
CA LEU A 420 -43.03 23.55 -9.60
C LEU A 420 -42.53 24.76 -10.40
N ARG A 421 -41.22 25.02 -10.50
CA ARG A 421 -40.68 26.22 -11.19
C ARG A 421 -40.07 25.95 -12.58
N GLY A 422 -39.58 24.74 -12.86
CA GLY A 422 -38.80 24.47 -14.07
C GLY A 422 -39.62 23.98 -15.28
N GLU A 423 -40.33 22.85 -15.13
CA GLU A 423 -41.00 22.19 -16.25
C GLU A 423 -42.52 22.06 -16.05
N VAL A 424 -42.97 21.89 -14.81
CA VAL A 424 -44.39 21.83 -14.47
C VAL A 424 -45.07 23.19 -14.68
N LEU A 425 -44.36 24.31 -14.41
CA LEU A 425 -44.90 25.66 -14.68
C LEU A 425 -45.01 25.93 -16.19
N ALA A 426 -44.07 25.42 -17.00
CA ALA A 426 -44.10 25.59 -18.45
C ALA A 426 -45.30 24.87 -19.07
N ARG A 427 -45.61 23.64 -18.62
CA ARG A 427 -46.83 22.91 -19.02
C ARG A 427 -48.11 23.45 -18.38
N TRP A 428 -48.04 23.99 -17.16
CA TRP A 428 -49.19 24.61 -16.49
C TRP A 428 -49.56 25.96 -17.12
N GLN A 429 -48.57 26.75 -17.57
CA GLN A 429 -48.82 27.99 -18.33
C GLN A 429 -49.43 27.72 -19.71
N GLU A 430 -49.09 26.59 -20.35
CA GLU A 430 -49.73 26.16 -21.59
C GLU A 430 -51.23 25.83 -21.38
N PHE A 431 -51.61 25.42 -20.17
CA PHE A 431 -53.00 25.11 -19.78
C PHE A 431 -53.78 26.32 -19.24
N VAL A 432 -53.10 27.36 -18.74
CA VAL A 432 -53.72 28.57 -18.17
C VAL A 432 -53.66 29.77 -19.13
N GLY A 433 -52.86 29.68 -20.20
CA GLY A 433 -52.73 30.69 -21.26
C GLY A 433 -53.99 30.93 -22.10
N THR A 434 -55.01 30.07 -22.00
CA THR A 434 -56.36 30.31 -22.55
C THR A 434 -57.32 30.52 -21.38
N GLY A 435 -57.58 31.80 -21.03
CA GLY A 435 -58.32 32.25 -19.85
C GLY A 435 -59.80 31.85 -19.73
N GLU A 436 -60.15 30.58 -19.92
CA GLU A 436 -61.50 30.02 -19.84
C GLU A 436 -61.79 29.37 -18.47
N PHE A 437 -60.77 28.92 -17.72
CA PHE A 437 -60.94 28.21 -16.45
C PHE A 437 -61.37 29.11 -15.29
N LEU A 438 -60.84 30.34 -15.20
CA LEU A 438 -61.21 31.31 -14.17
C LEU A 438 -62.67 31.78 -14.28
N ARG A 439 -63.31 31.62 -15.46
CA ARG A 439 -64.73 31.93 -15.65
C ARG A 439 -65.67 30.75 -15.34
N GLN A 440 -65.13 29.54 -15.26
CA GLN A 440 -65.93 28.33 -15.04
C GLN A 440 -66.10 27.99 -13.55
N VAL A 441 -65.20 28.48 -12.69
CA VAL A 441 -65.28 28.34 -11.23
C VAL A 441 -66.24 29.36 -10.61
N GLU A 442 -66.47 30.52 -11.25
CA GLU A 442 -67.37 31.57 -10.76
C GLU A 442 -68.88 31.34 -11.03
N VAL A 443 -69.27 30.24 -11.69
CA VAL A 443 -70.70 29.93 -12.02
C VAL A 443 -71.24 28.69 -11.26
N GLY A 444 -70.52 28.22 -10.24
CA GLY A 444 -70.80 27.01 -9.48
C GLY A 444 -71.96 27.03 -8.46
N PHE A 445 -73.09 27.69 -8.75
CA PHE A 445 -74.31 27.56 -7.93
C PHE A 445 -75.62 27.27 -8.69
N GLY A 446 -75.58 27.01 -10.01
CA GLY A 446 -76.81 27.01 -10.83
C GLY A 446 -77.15 25.80 -11.70
N ARG A 447 -76.41 24.67 -11.70
CA ARG A 447 -76.66 23.60 -12.70
C ARG A 447 -76.51 22.17 -12.16
N LEU A 448 -77.57 21.66 -11.52
CA LEU A 448 -77.76 20.23 -11.26
C LEU A 448 -78.28 19.46 -12.50
N ARG A 449 -78.66 20.17 -13.58
CA ARG A 449 -79.31 19.56 -14.76
C ARG A 449 -78.35 19.02 -15.82
N ASP A 450 -77.14 19.58 -15.96
CA ASP A 450 -76.21 19.24 -17.06
C ASP A 450 -75.29 18.06 -16.73
N ARG A 451 -75.33 17.54 -15.49
CA ARG A 451 -74.49 16.43 -15.06
C ARG A 451 -75.00 15.06 -15.56
N VAL A 452 -76.27 14.96 -15.94
CA VAL A 452 -76.84 13.74 -16.52
C VAL A 452 -76.44 13.56 -17.99
N THR A 453 -76.20 14.65 -18.72
CA THR A 453 -75.80 14.62 -20.14
C THR A 453 -74.31 14.34 -20.35
N ALA A 454 -73.45 14.65 -19.37
CA ALA A 454 -72.01 14.40 -19.45
C ALA A 454 -71.63 12.92 -19.28
N MET A 455 -72.47 12.10 -18.65
CA MET A 455 -72.23 10.66 -18.47
C MET A 455 -72.38 9.84 -19.76
N LEU A 456 -72.90 10.46 -20.83
CA LEU A 456 -73.08 9.84 -22.15
C LEU A 456 -71.94 10.12 -23.15
N LYS A 457 -70.98 11.00 -22.82
CA LYS A 457 -69.84 11.32 -23.69
C LYS A 457 -68.54 11.14 -22.90
N GLY A 458 -67.96 9.94 -23.00
CA GLY A 458 -66.74 9.52 -22.31
C GLY A 458 -65.51 10.36 -22.70
N ARG A 459 -65.29 11.47 -21.99
CA ARG A 459 -64.01 12.17 -21.91
C ARG A 459 -63.40 11.93 -20.52
N PRO A 460 -62.10 11.61 -20.40
CA PRO A 460 -61.46 11.45 -19.10
C PRO A 460 -61.47 12.77 -18.33
N ALA A 461 -61.52 12.68 -17.00
CA ALA A 461 -61.63 13.83 -16.11
C ALA A 461 -60.25 14.49 -15.88
N PRO A 462 -60.16 15.84 -15.89
CA PRO A 462 -58.91 16.61 -15.81
C PRO A 462 -58.06 16.38 -14.54
N ALA A 463 -58.63 15.77 -13.50
CA ALA A 463 -57.87 15.43 -12.29
C ALA A 463 -56.90 14.24 -12.48
N THR A 464 -57.09 13.41 -13.53
CA THR A 464 -56.24 12.24 -13.78
C THR A 464 -54.92 12.65 -14.45
N GLU A 465 -54.97 13.58 -15.41
CA GLU A 465 -53.81 14.09 -16.15
C GLU A 465 -52.83 14.87 -15.24
N LEU A 466 -53.35 15.63 -14.27
CA LEU A 466 -52.51 16.35 -13.30
C LEU A 466 -51.81 15.39 -12.31
N GLY A 467 -52.45 14.27 -11.97
CA GLY A 467 -51.85 13.23 -11.15
C GLY A 467 -50.69 12.52 -11.86
N GLU A 468 -50.84 12.21 -13.14
CA GLU A 468 -49.78 11.61 -13.96
C GLU A 468 -48.58 12.56 -14.12
N ALA A 469 -48.81 13.86 -14.34
CA ALA A 469 -47.74 14.85 -14.44
C ALA A 469 -46.94 15.01 -13.14
N LEU A 470 -47.61 14.98 -11.98
CA LEU A 470 -46.94 15.01 -10.67
C LEU A 470 -46.17 13.72 -10.40
N GLN A 471 -46.70 12.57 -10.82
CA GLN A 471 -46.03 11.27 -10.72
C GLN A 471 -44.71 11.27 -11.50
N SER A 472 -44.71 11.77 -12.74
CA SER A 472 -43.49 11.90 -13.55
C SER A 472 -42.48 12.84 -12.90
N GLY A 473 -42.90 14.02 -12.41
CA GLY A 473 -41.96 14.96 -11.78
C GLY A 473 -41.27 14.42 -10.53
N VAL A 474 -41.95 13.61 -9.71
CA VAL A 474 -41.33 12.95 -8.55
C VAL A 474 -40.37 11.86 -8.99
N ALA A 475 -40.74 11.07 -10.01
CA ALA A 475 -39.86 10.06 -10.58
C ALA A 475 -38.59 10.71 -11.15
N ASP A 476 -38.72 11.78 -11.91
CA ASP A 476 -37.62 12.55 -12.50
C ASP A 476 -36.69 13.13 -11.41
N LEU A 477 -37.24 13.64 -10.30
CA LEU A 477 -36.44 14.10 -9.17
C LEU A 477 -35.62 12.97 -8.52
N ILE A 478 -36.26 11.82 -8.28
CA ILE A 478 -35.59 10.65 -7.70
C ILE A 478 -34.49 10.15 -8.64
N LEU A 479 -34.78 10.06 -9.94
CA LEU A 479 -33.81 9.66 -10.96
C LEU A 479 -32.63 10.63 -10.99
N ALA A 480 -32.87 11.93 -11.08
CA ALA A 480 -31.82 12.95 -11.14
C ALA A 480 -30.89 12.90 -9.91
N HIS A 481 -31.44 12.85 -8.69
CA HIS A 481 -30.61 12.76 -7.48
C HIS A 481 -29.88 11.42 -7.37
N THR A 482 -30.45 10.32 -7.85
CA THR A 482 -29.76 9.02 -7.84
C THR A 482 -28.62 8.98 -8.86
N GLU A 483 -28.84 9.53 -10.06
CA GLU A 483 -27.81 9.65 -11.09
C GLU A 483 -26.67 10.57 -10.63
N ASP A 484 -26.99 11.69 -9.99
CA ASP A 484 -26.00 12.60 -9.42
C ASP A 484 -25.20 11.96 -8.27
N ALA A 485 -25.86 11.20 -7.39
CA ALA A 485 -25.18 10.41 -6.36
C ALA A 485 -24.16 9.45 -6.97
N ASN A 486 -24.60 8.64 -7.95
CA ASN A 486 -23.74 7.66 -8.61
C ASN A 486 -22.57 8.34 -9.35
N ALA A 487 -22.85 9.42 -10.09
CA ALA A 487 -21.83 10.21 -10.76
C ALA A 487 -20.82 10.80 -9.77
N THR A 488 -21.29 11.27 -8.62
CA THR A 488 -20.45 11.80 -7.53
C THR A 488 -19.56 10.72 -6.93
N VAL A 489 -20.11 9.54 -6.63
CA VAL A 489 -19.33 8.39 -6.13
C VAL A 489 -18.20 8.06 -7.10
N LEU A 490 -18.52 7.84 -8.37
CA LEU A 490 -17.52 7.45 -9.37
C LEU A 490 -16.51 8.56 -9.64
N LYS A 491 -16.94 9.82 -9.60
CA LYS A 491 -16.03 10.97 -9.72
C LYS A 491 -15.06 11.02 -8.54
N ARG A 492 -15.55 10.84 -7.31
CA ARG A 492 -14.71 10.84 -6.10
C ARG A 492 -13.79 9.62 -6.06
N TRP A 493 -14.27 8.43 -6.42
CA TRP A 493 -13.42 7.23 -6.52
C TRP A 493 -12.25 7.47 -7.47
N ARG A 494 -12.46 8.04 -8.67
CA ARG A 494 -11.36 8.38 -9.60
C ARG A 494 -10.28 9.31 -9.03
N THR A 495 -10.55 10.01 -7.93
CA THR A 495 -9.54 10.86 -7.26
C THR A 495 -8.76 10.13 -6.18
N ILE A 496 -9.20 8.93 -5.78
CA ILE A 496 -8.55 8.09 -4.79
C ILE A 496 -7.54 7.17 -5.52
N PRO A 497 -6.24 7.24 -5.21
CA PRO A 497 -5.23 6.36 -5.78
C PRO A 497 -5.57 4.87 -5.57
N GLY A 498 -5.30 4.03 -6.57
CA GLY A 498 -5.53 2.58 -6.51
C GLY A 498 -6.94 2.09 -6.86
N THR A 499 -7.92 2.99 -7.04
CA THR A 499 -9.31 2.60 -7.38
C THR A 499 -9.56 2.37 -8.87
N GLU A 500 -8.61 2.73 -9.73
CA GLU A 500 -8.75 2.66 -11.19
C GLU A 500 -9.05 1.23 -11.68
N GLN A 501 -8.42 0.23 -11.08
CA GLN A 501 -8.65 -1.18 -11.42
C GLN A 501 -10.08 -1.63 -11.08
N VAL A 502 -10.64 -1.18 -9.96
CA VAL A 502 -12.01 -1.48 -9.56
C VAL A 502 -13.00 -0.89 -10.58
N LEU A 503 -12.78 0.37 -10.97
CA LEU A 503 -13.60 1.02 -11.99
C LEU A 503 -13.49 0.34 -13.36
N ALA A 504 -12.30 -0.17 -13.72
CA ALA A 504 -12.08 -0.90 -14.96
C ALA A 504 -12.74 -2.28 -14.95
N ALA A 505 -12.75 -2.98 -13.81
CA ALA A 505 -13.38 -4.28 -13.63
C ALA A 505 -14.92 -4.21 -13.66
N HIS A 506 -15.51 -3.08 -13.22
CA HIS A 506 -16.95 -2.89 -13.12
C HIS A 506 -17.46 -1.68 -13.93
N PRO A 507 -17.37 -1.70 -15.28
CA PRO A 507 -17.79 -0.57 -16.12
C PRO A 507 -19.30 -0.29 -16.05
N ASN A 508 -20.09 -1.28 -15.65
CA ASN A 508 -21.54 -1.19 -15.45
C ASN A 508 -21.96 -0.41 -14.19
N LEU A 509 -21.01 -0.01 -13.32
CA LEU A 509 -21.31 0.89 -12.21
C LEU A 509 -21.60 2.32 -12.67
N ALA A 510 -21.14 2.70 -13.87
CA ALA A 510 -21.37 4.03 -14.44
C ALA A 510 -22.84 4.38 -14.67
N SER A 511 -23.73 3.38 -14.71
CA SER A 511 -25.14 3.59 -14.97
C SER A 511 -26.01 2.78 -14.01
N PRO A 512 -27.24 3.25 -13.72
CA PRO A 512 -28.24 2.44 -13.05
C PRO A 512 -28.50 1.13 -13.82
N PRO A 513 -29.00 0.07 -13.14
CA PRO A 513 -29.28 -1.19 -13.80
C PRO A 513 -30.40 -1.04 -14.84
N PRO A 514 -30.44 -1.92 -15.86
CA PRO A 514 -31.55 -1.92 -16.81
C PRO A 514 -32.89 -2.05 -16.08
N GLY A 515 -33.84 -1.17 -16.41
CA GLY A 515 -35.17 -1.15 -15.78
C GLY A 515 -35.28 -0.28 -14.51
N PHE A 516 -34.19 0.37 -14.07
CA PHE A 516 -34.22 1.27 -12.90
C PHE A 516 -35.28 2.39 -13.05
N ASP A 517 -35.40 2.98 -14.23
CA ASP A 517 -36.43 3.97 -14.53
C ASP A 517 -37.86 3.42 -14.29
N ALA A 518 -38.15 2.22 -14.79
CA ALA A 518 -39.45 1.58 -14.61
C ALA A 518 -39.73 1.23 -13.14
N GLU A 519 -38.68 0.91 -12.38
CA GLU A 519 -38.74 0.66 -10.94
C GLU A 519 -39.04 1.93 -10.14
N VAL A 520 -38.37 3.05 -10.42
CA VAL A 520 -38.68 4.35 -9.80
C VAL A 520 -40.13 4.74 -10.09
N HIS A 521 -40.56 4.63 -11.35
CA HIS A 521 -41.94 4.91 -11.73
C HIS A 521 -42.95 3.99 -11.02
N ARG A 522 -42.60 2.72 -10.77
CA ARG A 522 -43.43 1.79 -9.99
C ARG A 522 -43.49 2.20 -8.53
N LEU A 523 -42.36 2.55 -7.91
CA LEU A 523 -42.26 3.03 -6.54
C LEU A 523 -43.16 4.25 -6.31
N VAL A 524 -43.12 5.24 -7.21
CA VAL A 524 -43.96 6.45 -7.11
C VAL A 524 -45.44 6.12 -7.26
N ARG A 525 -45.82 5.20 -8.17
CA ARG A 525 -47.20 4.73 -8.30
C ARG A 525 -47.71 4.04 -7.04
N ASP A 526 -46.90 3.13 -6.48
CA ASP A 526 -47.24 2.39 -5.27
C ASP A 526 -47.41 3.36 -4.08
N TRP A 527 -46.50 4.34 -3.96
CA TRP A 527 -46.62 5.42 -2.98
C TRP A 527 -47.91 6.25 -3.15
N GLN A 528 -48.28 6.59 -4.38
CA GLN A 528 -49.53 7.32 -4.65
C GLN A 528 -50.77 6.49 -4.27
N GLN A 529 -50.76 5.19 -4.55
CA GLN A 529 -51.84 4.29 -4.14
C GLN A 529 -51.96 4.26 -2.60
N ASP A 530 -50.85 4.12 -1.88
CA ASP A 530 -50.81 4.18 -0.43
C ASP A 530 -51.34 5.52 0.11
N LEU A 531 -51.03 6.62 -0.57
CA LEU A 531 -51.52 7.95 -0.20
C LEU A 531 -53.04 8.06 -0.34
N LEU A 532 -53.59 7.53 -1.44
CA LEU A 532 -55.04 7.48 -1.66
C LEU A 532 -55.74 6.61 -0.62
N GLU A 533 -55.12 5.50 -0.21
CA GLU A 533 -55.61 4.66 0.88
C GLU A 533 -55.52 5.35 2.25
N LEU A 534 -54.44 6.09 2.51
CA LEU A 534 -54.27 6.89 3.72
C LEU A 534 -55.35 7.98 3.84
N VAL A 535 -55.68 8.65 2.73
CA VAL A 535 -56.77 9.64 2.69
C VAL A 535 -58.14 8.98 2.93
N ARG A 536 -58.36 7.78 2.40
CA ARG A 536 -59.61 7.02 2.61
C ARG A 536 -59.77 6.58 4.08
N SER A 537 -58.69 6.16 4.72
CA SER A 537 -58.73 5.66 6.10
C SER A 537 -58.89 6.77 7.13
N GLU A 538 -58.27 7.94 6.92
CA GLU A 538 -58.39 9.10 7.81
C GLU A 538 -59.72 9.86 7.62
N GLY A 539 -60.43 9.63 6.50
CA GLY A 539 -61.74 10.23 6.19
C GLY A 539 -62.97 9.59 6.86
N GLN A 540 -62.80 8.75 7.89
CA GLN A 540 -63.87 7.95 8.51
C GLN A 540 -64.89 8.73 9.36
N ASP A 541 -64.67 10.02 9.60
CA ASP A 541 -65.68 10.87 10.23
C ASP A 541 -66.87 11.13 9.28
N ARG A 542 -68.11 10.90 9.74
CA ARG A 542 -69.33 10.95 8.90
C ARG A 542 -69.49 12.23 8.06
N ARG A 543 -68.93 13.37 8.53
CA ARG A 543 -69.00 14.68 7.86
C ARG A 543 -67.95 14.86 6.76
N THR A 544 -66.77 14.29 6.95
CA THR A 544 -65.65 14.26 5.99
C THR A 544 -65.89 13.23 4.89
N THR A 545 -66.43 12.05 5.22
CA THR A 545 -66.74 11.00 4.24
C THR A 545 -67.69 11.50 3.15
N ALA A 546 -68.72 12.28 3.51
CA ALA A 546 -69.67 12.84 2.55
C ALA A 546 -69.02 13.85 1.58
N ARG A 547 -68.05 14.64 2.05
CA ARG A 547 -67.32 15.63 1.22
C ARG A 547 -66.32 14.94 0.29
N VAL A 548 -65.59 13.95 0.80
CA VAL A 548 -64.64 13.13 0.02
C VAL A 548 -65.36 12.33 -1.07
N LEU A 549 -66.52 11.74 -0.75
CA LEU A 549 -67.37 11.05 -1.73
C LEU A 549 -67.96 12.00 -2.80
N SER A 550 -68.17 13.29 -2.48
CA SER A 550 -68.69 14.28 -3.44
C SER A 550 -67.66 14.80 -4.44
N MET A 551 -66.38 14.84 -4.05
CA MET A 551 -65.26 15.31 -4.89
C MET A 551 -64.53 14.18 -5.63
N GLY A 552 -64.63 12.95 -5.13
CA GLY A 552 -63.87 11.81 -5.63
C GLY A 552 -62.48 11.72 -5.00
N VAL A 553 -62.12 10.53 -4.51
CA VAL A 553 -60.86 10.30 -3.78
C VAL A 553 -59.62 10.69 -4.59
N ASN A 554 -59.66 10.52 -5.90
CA ASN A 554 -58.54 10.86 -6.78
C ASN A 554 -58.24 12.36 -6.80
N ALA A 555 -59.28 13.22 -6.75
CA ALA A 555 -59.10 14.66 -6.68
C ALA A 555 -58.49 15.09 -5.34
N VAL A 556 -58.91 14.48 -4.23
CA VAL A 556 -58.36 14.76 -2.89
C VAL A 556 -56.89 14.33 -2.79
N GLY A 557 -56.52 13.19 -3.40
CA GLY A 557 -55.13 12.72 -3.45
C GLY A 557 -54.21 13.67 -4.21
N VAL A 558 -54.63 14.18 -5.37
CA VAL A 558 -53.84 15.16 -6.14
C VAL A 558 -53.66 16.47 -5.36
N VAL A 559 -54.70 16.94 -4.68
CA VAL A 559 -54.60 18.15 -3.83
C VAL A 559 -53.68 17.90 -2.64
N LEU A 560 -53.69 16.70 -2.05
CA LEU A 560 -52.76 16.33 -0.97
C LEU A 560 -51.31 16.24 -1.47
N MET A 561 -51.08 15.70 -2.66
CA MET A 561 -49.76 15.72 -3.31
C MET A 561 -49.27 17.16 -3.47
N LEU A 562 -50.10 18.07 -3.98
CA LEU A 562 -49.75 19.49 -4.09
C LEU A 562 -49.40 20.13 -2.72
N VAL A 563 -50.03 19.69 -1.64
CA VAL A 563 -49.69 20.15 -0.27
C VAL A 563 -48.39 19.54 0.25
N VAL A 564 -48.10 18.28 -0.07
CA VAL A 564 -46.79 17.66 0.23
C VAL A 564 -45.64 18.48 -0.36
N PHE A 565 -45.84 19.10 -1.54
CA PHE A 565 -44.81 19.88 -2.27
C PHE A 565 -44.70 21.38 -1.90
N SER A 566 -45.59 21.92 -1.07
CA SER A 566 -45.71 23.37 -0.86
C SER A 566 -45.48 23.84 0.58
N HIS A 567 -45.21 22.92 1.51
CA HIS A 567 -45.34 23.19 2.94
C HIS A 567 -44.28 24.16 3.53
N THR A 568 -43.16 24.42 2.86
CA THR A 568 -42.10 25.32 3.38
C THR A 568 -42.20 26.77 2.90
N MET A 569 -43.23 27.15 2.12
CA MET A 569 -43.33 28.50 1.55
C MET A 569 -43.76 29.59 2.56
N GLY A 570 -43.87 29.29 3.86
CA GLY A 570 -44.62 30.12 4.79
C GLY A 570 -44.03 30.31 6.19
N THR A 571 -42.79 30.77 6.34
CA THR A 571 -42.30 31.44 7.58
C THR A 571 -41.14 32.44 7.42
N LEU A 572 -40.62 32.72 6.22
CA LEU A 572 -39.61 33.77 6.02
C LEU A 572 -40.18 34.89 5.13
N GLY A 573 -40.10 36.12 5.64
CA GLY A 573 -41.02 37.21 5.31
C GLY A 573 -40.74 38.00 4.03
N GLY A 574 -41.72 38.82 3.68
CA GLY A 574 -41.52 40.05 2.90
C GLY A 574 -41.96 40.01 1.44
N ALA A 575 -43.21 40.43 1.21
CA ALA A 575 -43.68 41.31 0.12
C ALA A 575 -43.33 41.12 -1.37
N GLU A 576 -42.59 40.10 -1.81
CA GLU A 576 -42.31 39.88 -3.25
C GLU A 576 -42.75 38.49 -3.75
N VAL A 577 -44.00 38.10 -3.48
CA VAL A 577 -44.59 36.88 -4.06
C VAL A 577 -45.50 37.24 -5.23
N GLY A 578 -44.89 37.43 -6.40
CA GLY A 578 -45.59 37.61 -7.67
C GLY A 578 -46.12 36.29 -8.22
N ILE A 579 -47.44 36.12 -8.15
CA ILE A 579 -48.32 35.31 -9.03
C ILE A 579 -48.13 33.77 -9.04
N ALA A 580 -46.98 33.21 -8.63
CA ALA A 580 -46.74 31.76 -8.69
C ALA A 580 -47.23 30.95 -7.45
N GLY A 581 -47.55 31.61 -6.33
CA GLY A 581 -47.96 30.94 -5.07
C GLY A 581 -49.48 30.77 -4.87
N GLY A 582 -50.32 31.19 -5.82
CA GLY A 582 -51.77 31.29 -5.62
C GLY A 582 -52.53 29.96 -5.53
N SER A 583 -52.07 28.91 -6.22
CA SER A 583 -52.79 27.63 -6.34
C SER A 583 -52.53 26.68 -5.17
N ALA A 584 -51.30 26.64 -4.65
CA ALA A 584 -50.95 25.85 -3.46
C ALA A 584 -51.70 26.34 -2.22
N VAL A 585 -51.83 27.67 -2.06
CA VAL A 585 -52.62 28.28 -0.98
C VAL A 585 -54.10 27.91 -1.11
N VAL A 586 -54.66 27.87 -2.32
CA VAL A 586 -56.06 27.46 -2.55
C VAL A 586 -56.25 25.95 -2.29
N ALA A 587 -55.32 25.11 -2.74
CA ALA A 587 -55.30 23.67 -2.50
C ALA A 587 -55.23 23.34 -0.99
N GLN A 588 -54.34 24.03 -0.28
CA GLN A 588 -54.17 23.90 1.16
C GLN A 588 -55.43 24.34 1.91
N ARG A 589 -55.99 25.52 1.60
CA ARG A 589 -57.23 26.02 2.24
C ARG A 589 -58.43 25.11 2.00
N LEU A 590 -58.49 24.47 0.84
CA LEU A 590 -59.55 23.52 0.49
C LEU A 590 -59.44 22.22 1.29
N LEU A 591 -58.23 21.68 1.47
CA LEU A 591 -58.00 20.53 2.34
C LEU A 591 -58.19 20.85 3.82
N GLU A 592 -57.74 22.02 4.28
CA GLU A 592 -57.96 22.52 5.64
C GLU A 592 -59.46 22.62 5.97
N ALA A 593 -60.29 23.06 5.02
CA ALA A 593 -61.74 23.13 5.18
C ALA A 593 -62.42 21.75 5.26
N ILE A 594 -61.77 20.71 4.75
CA ILE A 594 -62.29 19.33 4.73
C ILE A 594 -61.79 18.56 5.96
N PHE A 595 -60.48 18.55 6.23
CA PHE A 595 -59.82 17.69 7.22
C PHE A 595 -59.29 18.46 8.45
N GLY A 596 -59.10 19.77 8.37
CA GLY A 596 -58.43 20.59 9.40
C GLY A 596 -56.92 20.71 9.18
N ASP A 597 -56.34 21.86 9.56
CA ASP A 597 -54.93 22.21 9.34
C ASP A 597 -53.94 21.18 9.91
N GLN A 598 -54.13 20.75 11.17
CA GLN A 598 -53.24 19.76 11.80
C GLN A 598 -53.31 18.37 11.13
N ALA A 599 -54.49 17.96 10.66
CA ALA A 599 -54.67 16.68 9.97
C ALA A 599 -53.96 16.69 8.60
N VAL A 600 -54.06 17.79 7.86
CA VAL A 600 -53.39 17.96 6.56
C VAL A 600 -51.87 17.94 6.71
N ARG A 601 -51.32 18.65 7.71
CA ARG A 601 -49.87 18.62 8.00
C ARG A 601 -49.37 17.23 8.37
N THR A 602 -50.12 16.55 9.22
CA THR A 602 -49.80 15.17 9.65
C THR A 602 -49.84 14.20 8.48
N LEU A 603 -50.86 14.29 7.62
CA LEU A 603 -50.98 13.49 6.40
C LEU A 603 -49.84 13.74 5.42
N ALA A 604 -49.49 15.01 5.19
CA ALA A 604 -48.37 15.37 4.32
C ALA A 604 -47.02 14.88 4.86
N ALA A 605 -46.80 15.00 6.17
CA ALA A 605 -45.60 14.48 6.83
C ALA A 605 -45.51 12.95 6.74
N LYS A 606 -46.62 12.22 7.01
CA LYS A 606 -46.70 10.76 6.85
C LYS A 606 -46.44 10.33 5.40
N ALA A 607 -47.03 11.04 4.43
CA ALA A 607 -46.84 10.77 3.00
C ALA A 607 -45.38 10.91 2.58
N ARG A 608 -44.72 11.99 3.01
CA ARG A 608 -43.30 12.23 2.73
C ARG A 608 -42.40 11.20 3.39
N ALA A 609 -42.63 10.89 4.67
CA ALA A 609 -41.85 9.89 5.39
C ALA A 609 -41.88 8.52 4.68
N ARG A 610 -43.06 8.08 4.23
CA ARG A 610 -43.22 6.83 3.47
C ARG A 610 -42.52 6.84 2.11
N LEU A 611 -42.49 8.00 1.42
CA LEU A 611 -41.74 8.09 0.16
C LEU A 611 -40.24 8.01 0.42
N LEU A 612 -39.73 8.76 1.40
CA LEU A 612 -38.31 8.76 1.74
C LEU A 612 -37.84 7.40 2.25
N GLU A 613 -38.68 6.66 2.98
CA GLU A 613 -38.40 5.28 3.37
C GLU A 613 -38.22 4.38 2.14
N ARG A 614 -39.17 4.38 1.21
CA ARG A 614 -39.09 3.60 -0.03
C ARG A 614 -37.90 3.99 -0.92
N VAL A 615 -37.61 5.29 -1.02
CA VAL A 615 -36.43 5.79 -1.76
C VAL A 615 -35.14 5.37 -1.06
N GLY A 616 -35.12 5.37 0.27
CA GLY A 616 -34.01 4.86 1.08
C GLY A 616 -33.72 3.40 0.79
N ASP A 617 -34.75 2.55 0.69
CA ASP A 617 -34.61 1.14 0.30
C ASP A 617 -34.02 1.00 -1.12
N LEU A 618 -34.55 1.76 -2.08
CA LEU A 618 -34.04 1.78 -3.46
C LEU A 618 -32.57 2.23 -3.52
N HIS A 619 -32.22 3.26 -2.76
CA HIS A 619 -30.84 3.77 -2.65
C HIS A 619 -29.92 2.77 -1.96
N ALA A 620 -30.40 2.04 -0.95
CA ALA A 620 -29.64 0.98 -0.30
C ALA A 620 -29.28 -0.14 -1.28
N GLU A 621 -30.20 -0.52 -2.18
CA GLU A 621 -29.92 -1.50 -3.24
C GLU A 621 -28.88 -0.98 -4.26
N GLN A 622 -28.96 0.29 -4.66
CA GLN A 622 -27.96 0.88 -5.55
C GLN A 622 -26.58 0.98 -4.89
N LYS A 623 -26.55 1.40 -3.61
CA LYS A 623 -25.33 1.43 -2.82
C LYS A 623 -24.73 0.03 -2.65
N ALA A 624 -25.55 -0.99 -2.41
CA ALA A 624 -25.10 -2.37 -2.28
C ALA A 624 -24.36 -2.89 -3.52
N ARG A 625 -24.73 -2.42 -4.72
CA ARG A 625 -23.98 -2.73 -5.96
C ARG A 625 -22.58 -2.12 -5.96
N LEU A 626 -22.46 -0.88 -5.49
CA LEU A 626 -21.17 -0.18 -5.39
C LEU A 626 -20.30 -0.83 -4.30
N THR A 627 -20.85 -1.07 -3.11
CA THR A 627 -20.10 -1.72 -2.03
C THR A 627 -19.76 -3.16 -2.37
N GLY A 628 -20.63 -3.89 -3.09
CA GLY A 628 -20.33 -5.23 -3.57
C GLY A 628 -19.09 -5.28 -4.47
N ALA A 629 -18.91 -4.30 -5.36
CA ALA A 629 -17.68 -4.18 -6.16
C ALA A 629 -16.43 -3.88 -5.32
N VAL A 630 -16.60 -3.20 -4.17
CA VAL A 630 -15.53 -2.98 -3.19
C VAL A 630 -15.24 -4.25 -2.40
N ASP A 631 -16.27 -5.05 -2.08
CA ASP A 631 -16.15 -6.29 -1.30
C ASP A 631 -15.48 -7.43 -2.09
N GLU A 632 -15.47 -7.34 -3.43
CA GLU A 632 -14.69 -8.25 -4.30
C GLU A 632 -13.17 -8.01 -4.19
N ILE A 633 -12.74 -6.89 -3.60
CA ILE A 633 -11.33 -6.59 -3.37
C ILE A 633 -10.87 -7.38 -2.14
N ASP A 634 -9.93 -8.30 -2.35
CA ASP A 634 -9.34 -9.16 -1.31
C ASP A 634 -8.39 -8.39 -0.37
N VAL A 635 -8.96 -7.49 0.44
CA VAL A 635 -8.28 -6.72 1.49
C VAL A 635 -8.76 -7.20 2.85
N ASP A 636 -7.86 -7.80 3.62
CA ASP A 636 -8.13 -8.24 4.99
C ASP A 636 -7.82 -7.10 5.99
N PRO A 637 -8.82 -6.59 6.74
CA PRO A 637 -8.63 -5.52 7.70
C PRO A 637 -7.73 -5.91 8.88
N ALA A 638 -7.55 -7.20 9.18
CA ALA A 638 -6.69 -7.66 10.27
C ALA A 638 -5.23 -7.89 9.84
N GLN A 639 -4.92 -7.87 8.53
CA GLN A 639 -3.57 -8.12 8.01
C GLN A 639 -2.49 -7.18 8.59
N PRO A 640 -2.70 -5.85 8.70
CA PRO A 640 -1.69 -4.98 9.30
C PRO A 640 -1.33 -5.36 10.74
N GLY A 641 -2.35 -5.70 11.55
CA GLY A 641 -2.16 -6.13 12.93
C GLY A 641 -1.40 -7.44 13.03
N ARG A 642 -1.79 -8.46 12.26
CA ARG A 642 -1.11 -9.77 12.26
C ARG A 642 0.37 -9.66 11.87
N LEU A 643 0.71 -8.83 10.89
CA LEU A 643 2.10 -8.60 10.49
C LEU A 643 2.93 -8.01 11.64
N LEU A 644 2.38 -7.02 12.35
CA LEU A 644 3.05 -6.38 13.49
C LEU A 644 3.13 -7.31 14.71
N ASP A 645 2.07 -8.07 14.99
CA ASP A 645 2.03 -9.03 16.09
C ASP A 645 3.04 -10.18 15.87
N ALA A 646 3.16 -10.66 14.63
CA ALA A 646 4.16 -11.66 14.27
C ALA A 646 5.59 -11.12 14.40
N ALA A 647 5.84 -9.87 14.00
CA ALA A 647 7.13 -9.22 14.21
C ALA A 647 7.45 -9.03 15.70
N ALA A 648 6.46 -8.65 16.52
CA ALA A 648 6.61 -8.55 17.96
C ALA A 648 6.91 -9.92 18.60
N THR A 649 6.31 -11.00 18.09
CA THR A 649 6.61 -12.37 18.54
C THR A 649 8.06 -12.75 18.27
N VAL A 650 8.62 -12.37 17.11
CA VAL A 650 10.06 -12.54 16.82
C VAL A 650 10.91 -11.72 17.78
N ALA A 651 10.53 -10.47 18.05
CA ALA A 651 11.29 -9.60 18.97
C ALA A 651 11.29 -10.12 20.42
N VAL A 652 10.24 -10.81 20.86
CA VAL A 652 10.16 -11.45 22.19
C VAL A 652 10.94 -12.77 22.24
N ALA A 653 11.04 -13.48 21.12
CA ALA A 653 11.77 -14.74 21.02
C ALA A 653 13.29 -14.58 20.89
N ARG A 654 13.76 -13.35 20.62
CA ARG A 654 15.17 -12.94 20.62
C ARG A 654 15.58 -12.44 21.99
#